data_AF-A0A0R3S230-F1
#
_entry.id   AF-A0A0R3S230-F1
#
_cell.length_a   1.000
_cell.length_b   1.000
_cell.length_c   1.000
_cell.angle_alpha   90.00
_cell.angle_beta   90.00
_cell.angle_gamma   90.00
#
_symmetry.space_group_name_H-M   'P 1'
#
loop_
_entity.id
_entity.type
_entity.pdbx_description
1 polymer ?
#
loop_
_entity_poly.entity_id
_entity_poly.type
_entity_poly.pdbx_seq_one_letter_code
_entity_poly.pdbx_strand_id
1 'polypeptide(L)'
;MLINNVVLPDTPSNPDSEIVSIPDIPYTTSYDSKAVMPEMYSYCLMISNLLSKHPIQSLARAEGSFATFISLIPILTESFTLKLSYPNSIPLPDREIFKEILLKIGSFSSYILDEMLPKIYTILAETLEEFLQSVNTGLSIEDLENFRENMHWILLIIGYVLVEEDEEHNFVWQSKLVFHYEEVIAGKQNNLDKYVPYIEGCINAPNLLTDPSDVDIVIKIIGTVLAWCALEDTLLKDHGVTVLNIGLCNTSLWCIKRLVSAIGMHIQKFGTADPLAKATENITQLLVDFSLQKSFRVLGIMGDERKTCTDAIELLATLAHVMYHETSKSIFLFSYLSAIKTDQVLVRSALLKVLIQIGSIISDEVKQKTLFEMILVPIRTKFVSMCKDPLERNENFDDLLDCFCAVVHGTNKCTAGFLFEYLRPVLKSSVCLLNEFKDSEIIIGAILQFFDCLTKQINLYCDNHEDMLFIYEMLLLVMRLYEVDHKERYKKLSDKEKASELVLLLEILVNILNKRNQPINWITGELEFTGNRSSIVSTAYNLVICVTGHELLKRMFNFSFYRFLRYSAEMAPECIVKYSPENLLVTVELLKNGLQVDNEKDDLLCNLKDRFEQEISINSALAIAHLSTYFANTTTKSEMATKMFALVIEPVFLMCLNAPWQEDALSSAISTALYSLLCCDEEGCKMYVKTLLSREDNQSNRGTLRNAFRTLMSFSPGKHPDKNEKHEFRDRLKQFLTQVEGLLAIG
;
A
#
# COMPACT_ATOMS: atom_id res chain seq x y z
N MET A 1 -23.72 -16.66 -36.30
CA MET A 1 -25.02 -16.29 -36.87
C MET A 1 -25.54 -15.14 -36.01
N LEU A 2 -25.85 -14.01 -36.64
CA LEU A 2 -25.76 -12.65 -36.09
C LEU A 2 -26.84 -12.28 -35.07
N ILE A 3 -26.42 -11.66 -33.95
CA ILE A 3 -27.25 -10.88 -33.00
C ILE A 3 -27.67 -9.58 -33.71
N ASN A 4 -28.67 -9.64 -34.58
CA ASN A 4 -29.07 -8.48 -35.40
C ASN A 4 -30.38 -7.80 -34.99
N ASN A 5 -31.11 -8.28 -33.97
CA ASN A 5 -32.47 -7.78 -33.71
C ASN A 5 -32.76 -7.47 -32.24
N VAL A 6 -31.99 -6.58 -31.61
CA VAL A 6 -32.49 -5.81 -30.47
C VAL A 6 -32.75 -4.40 -30.96
N VAL A 7 -33.99 -4.14 -31.38
CA VAL A 7 -34.49 -2.80 -31.67
C VAL A 7 -34.86 -2.15 -30.34
N LEU A 8 -34.04 -1.21 -29.88
CA LEU A 8 -34.44 -0.28 -28.81
C LEU A 8 -35.41 0.75 -29.41
N PRO A 9 -36.56 1.04 -28.78
CA PRO A 9 -37.47 2.07 -29.29
C PRO A 9 -36.84 3.46 -29.17
N ASP A 10 -36.99 4.26 -30.22
CA ASP A 10 -36.55 5.65 -30.30
C ASP A 10 -37.09 6.48 -29.13
N THR A 11 -36.21 7.23 -28.48
CA THR A 11 -36.57 8.29 -27.53
C THR A 11 -37.29 9.42 -28.27
N PRO A 12 -38.51 9.81 -27.89
CA PRO A 12 -39.09 11.02 -28.43
C PRO A 12 -38.40 12.24 -27.83
N SER A 13 -38.00 13.15 -28.71
CA SER A 13 -37.53 14.49 -28.41
C SER A 13 -38.59 15.26 -27.63
N ASN A 14 -38.22 15.79 -26.47
CA ASN A 14 -39.05 16.70 -25.71
C ASN A 14 -38.67 18.15 -26.05
N PRO A 15 -39.63 18.98 -26.46
CA PRO A 15 -39.62 20.38 -26.06
C PRO A 15 -40.99 20.73 -25.48
N ASP A 16 -41.03 21.03 -24.18
CA ASP A 16 -41.51 22.32 -23.68
C ASP A 16 -41.75 22.24 -22.18
N SER A 17 -41.23 23.27 -21.52
CA SER A 17 -41.42 23.60 -20.13
C SER A 17 -42.86 23.96 -19.84
N GLU A 18 -43.50 23.29 -18.86
CA GLU A 18 -44.58 23.92 -18.10
C GLU A 18 -44.58 23.42 -16.66
N ILE A 19 -44.40 24.38 -15.75
CA ILE A 19 -44.54 24.24 -14.31
C ILE A 19 -46.02 24.03 -14.02
N VAL A 20 -46.40 22.87 -13.48
CA VAL A 20 -47.72 22.68 -12.88
C VAL A 20 -47.58 22.00 -11.52
N SER A 21 -48.11 22.71 -10.54
CA SER A 21 -48.23 22.41 -9.10
C SER A 21 -48.88 21.07 -8.78
N ILE A 22 -48.31 20.40 -7.78
CA ILE A 22 -48.86 19.24 -7.07
C ILE A 22 -50.15 19.64 -6.33
N PRO A 23 -51.25 18.89 -6.45
CA PRO A 23 -52.28 18.84 -5.41
C PRO A 23 -52.12 17.57 -4.58
N ASP A 24 -52.17 17.74 -3.26
CA ASP A 24 -52.22 16.65 -2.28
C ASP A 24 -53.59 15.92 -2.26
N ILE A 25 -53.54 14.70 -1.71
CA ILE A 25 -54.61 13.87 -1.08
C ILE A 25 -55.35 12.89 -2.03
N PRO A 26 -55.78 11.65 -1.61
CA PRO A 26 -55.50 10.81 -0.43
C PRO A 26 -55.06 9.35 -0.73
N TYR A 27 -54.59 8.69 0.33
CA TYR A 27 -54.57 7.23 0.50
C TYR A 27 -55.86 6.53 0.05
N THR A 28 -55.78 5.68 -0.97
CA THR A 28 -56.62 4.49 -1.09
C THR A 28 -55.82 3.31 -1.63
N THR A 29 -55.84 2.25 -0.84
CA THR A 29 -55.37 0.88 -1.03
C THR A 29 -55.81 0.25 -2.34
N SER A 30 -54.85 -0.22 -3.15
CA SER A 30 -54.81 -1.59 -3.70
C SER A 30 -53.75 -1.65 -4.81
N TYR A 31 -52.58 -2.21 -4.54
CA TYR A 31 -51.75 -2.85 -5.56
C TYR A 31 -50.88 -3.92 -4.90
N ASP A 32 -51.07 -5.15 -5.35
CA ASP A 32 -50.18 -6.30 -5.16
C ASP A 32 -48.79 -5.95 -5.71
N SER A 33 -47.78 -5.89 -4.84
CA SER A 33 -46.38 -6.00 -5.23
C SER A 33 -45.55 -6.41 -4.01
N LYS A 34 -44.91 -7.58 -4.11
CA LYS A 34 -43.93 -8.08 -3.14
C LYS A 34 -42.64 -7.26 -3.30
N ALA A 35 -42.21 -6.65 -2.20
CA ALA A 35 -40.93 -5.95 -2.07
C ALA A 35 -40.33 -6.35 -0.72
N VAL A 36 -39.09 -6.85 -0.69
CA VAL A 36 -38.52 -7.63 0.43
C VAL A 36 -37.37 -6.88 1.10
N MET A 37 -37.58 -5.61 1.39
CA MET A 37 -36.59 -4.84 2.14
C MET A 37 -36.47 -5.15 3.64
N PRO A 38 -37.48 -5.66 4.38
CA PRO A 38 -37.31 -5.86 5.83
C PRO A 38 -36.45 -7.08 6.17
N GLU A 39 -36.16 -7.96 5.21
CA GLU A 39 -35.79 -9.34 5.51
C GLU A 39 -34.29 -9.61 5.31
N MET A 40 -33.58 -8.93 4.39
CA MET A 40 -32.12 -9.10 4.22
C MET A 40 -31.30 -8.79 5.47
N TYR A 41 -31.68 -7.73 6.19
CA TYR A 41 -31.05 -7.36 7.47
C TYR A 41 -31.34 -8.41 8.55
N SER A 42 -32.56 -8.95 8.57
CA SER A 42 -32.93 -10.07 9.44
C SER A 42 -32.16 -11.34 9.07
N TYR A 43 -31.94 -11.65 7.78
CA TYR A 43 -31.19 -12.81 7.30
C TYR A 43 -29.70 -12.74 7.65
N CYS A 44 -29.07 -11.57 7.48
CA CYS A 44 -27.68 -11.36 7.84
C CYS A 44 -27.49 -11.39 9.37
N LEU A 45 -28.42 -10.79 10.13
CA LEU A 45 -28.46 -10.93 11.58
C LEU A 45 -28.75 -12.36 12.01
N MET A 46 -29.56 -13.13 11.28
CA MET A 46 -29.98 -14.47 11.67
C MET A 46 -28.91 -15.52 11.36
N ILE A 47 -28.17 -15.40 10.24
CA ILE A 47 -26.95 -16.18 9.96
C ILE A 47 -25.86 -15.84 10.98
N SER A 48 -25.64 -14.55 11.26
CA SER A 48 -24.71 -14.11 12.31
C SER A 48 -25.16 -14.54 13.72
N ASN A 49 -26.46 -14.55 14.02
CA ASN A 49 -27.04 -14.99 15.29
C ASN A 49 -27.05 -16.52 15.45
N LEU A 50 -27.23 -17.28 14.36
CA LEU A 50 -27.11 -18.74 14.37
C LEU A 50 -25.66 -19.15 14.60
N LEU A 51 -24.73 -18.53 13.89
CA LEU A 51 -23.30 -18.82 14.00
C LEU A 51 -22.69 -18.32 15.33
N SER A 52 -23.24 -17.27 15.94
CA SER A 52 -22.84 -16.80 17.29
C SER A 52 -23.46 -17.59 18.44
N LYS A 53 -24.66 -18.16 18.26
CA LYS A 53 -25.28 -19.04 19.27
C LYS A 53 -24.84 -20.49 19.17
N HIS A 54 -24.46 -20.96 17.97
CA HIS A 54 -24.02 -22.32 17.70
C HIS A 54 -22.80 -22.32 16.75
N PRO A 55 -21.57 -22.17 17.27
CA PRO A 55 -20.38 -22.39 16.46
C PRO A 55 -20.41 -23.82 15.90
N ILE A 56 -20.33 -23.95 14.58
CA ILE A 56 -20.31 -25.23 13.90
C ILE A 56 -18.91 -25.82 14.07
N GLN A 57 -18.79 -26.75 15.02
CA GLN A 57 -17.53 -27.42 15.38
C GLN A 57 -17.39 -28.81 14.73
N SER A 58 -18.37 -29.25 13.92
CA SER A 58 -18.43 -30.63 13.41
C SER A 58 -19.30 -30.79 12.16
N LEU A 59 -18.94 -31.73 11.29
CA LEU A 59 -19.64 -32.12 10.05
C LEU A 59 -21.13 -32.46 10.24
N ALA A 60 -21.47 -33.28 11.23
CA ALA A 60 -22.87 -33.69 11.50
C ALA A 60 -23.83 -32.52 11.85
N ARG A 61 -23.29 -31.39 12.35
CA ARG A 61 -24.09 -30.17 12.60
C ARG A 61 -24.26 -29.32 11.34
N ALA A 62 -23.32 -29.40 10.39
CA ALA A 62 -23.39 -28.71 9.11
C ALA A 62 -24.47 -29.36 8.22
N GLU A 63 -24.49 -30.69 8.11
CA GLU A 63 -25.48 -31.46 7.35
C GLU A 63 -26.93 -31.20 7.81
N GLY A 64 -27.18 -31.18 9.13
CA GLY A 64 -28.50 -30.86 9.68
C GLY A 64 -28.98 -29.42 9.41
N SER A 65 -28.04 -28.49 9.15
CA SER A 65 -28.34 -27.09 8.81
C SER A 65 -28.47 -26.87 7.29
N PHE A 66 -28.05 -27.84 6.48
CA PHE A 66 -27.84 -27.70 5.05
C PHE A 66 -29.13 -27.79 4.22
N ALA A 67 -30.05 -28.69 4.57
CA ALA A 67 -31.36 -28.79 3.90
C ALA A 67 -32.18 -27.50 4.06
N THR A 68 -32.10 -26.87 5.24
CA THR A 68 -32.72 -25.58 5.54
C THR A 68 -32.11 -24.46 4.68
N PHE A 69 -30.79 -24.44 4.55
CA PHE A 69 -30.04 -23.47 3.74
C PHE A 69 -30.40 -23.54 2.25
N ILE A 70 -30.47 -24.74 1.65
CA ILE A 70 -30.76 -24.93 0.22
C ILE A 70 -32.22 -24.67 -0.14
N SER A 71 -33.17 -25.01 0.73
CA SER A 71 -34.61 -24.83 0.47
C SER A 71 -35.08 -23.36 0.38
N LEU A 72 -34.24 -22.41 0.80
CA LEU A 72 -34.59 -20.99 0.86
C LEU A 72 -34.02 -20.18 -0.32
N ILE A 73 -33.06 -20.73 -1.08
CA ILE A 73 -32.37 -20.05 -2.18
C ILE A 73 -33.33 -19.46 -3.23
N PRO A 74 -34.39 -20.15 -3.71
CA PRO A 74 -35.29 -19.62 -4.73
C PRO A 74 -36.34 -18.62 -4.22
N ILE A 75 -36.56 -18.53 -2.91
CA ILE A 75 -37.56 -17.63 -2.27
C ILE A 75 -36.94 -16.23 -2.04
N LEU A 76 -35.61 -16.13 -2.09
CA LEU A 76 -34.83 -14.95 -1.67
C LEU A 76 -34.62 -13.92 -2.80
N THR A 77 -34.85 -14.28 -4.06
CA THR A 77 -34.52 -13.47 -5.25
C THR A 77 -35.50 -12.31 -5.49
N GLU A 78 -36.74 -12.36 -4.96
CA GLU A 78 -37.85 -11.45 -5.31
C GLU A 78 -37.81 -10.09 -4.56
N SER A 79 -36.62 -9.59 -4.17
CA SER A 79 -36.49 -8.85 -2.91
C SER A 79 -35.90 -7.45 -2.79
N PHE A 80 -34.91 -7.12 -3.60
CA PHE A 80 -33.81 -6.25 -3.11
C PHE A 80 -33.88 -4.77 -3.49
N THR A 81 -35.03 -4.26 -3.91
CA THR A 81 -35.09 -2.93 -4.56
C THR A 81 -35.08 -1.68 -3.67
N LEU A 82 -34.82 -1.73 -2.36
CA LEU A 82 -34.81 -0.49 -1.57
C LEU A 82 -33.93 -0.60 -0.30
N LYS A 83 -33.31 0.54 0.07
CA LYS A 83 -32.38 0.87 1.19
C LYS A 83 -30.88 0.73 0.92
N LEU A 84 -30.29 1.87 0.51
CA LEU A 84 -29.19 2.55 1.23
C LEU A 84 -29.12 4.02 0.77
N SER A 85 -29.91 4.88 1.41
CA SER A 85 -29.74 6.33 1.33
C SER A 85 -28.77 6.79 2.43
N TYR A 86 -27.47 6.67 2.17
CA TYR A 86 -26.47 7.54 2.81
C TYR A 86 -26.16 8.68 1.84
N PRO A 87 -26.66 9.91 2.08
CA PRO A 87 -26.23 11.04 1.30
C PRO A 87 -24.81 11.38 1.76
N ASN A 88 -23.82 11.14 0.88
CA ASN A 88 -22.44 11.66 0.88
C ASN A 88 -21.26 10.65 0.93
N SER A 89 -21.46 9.36 0.68
CA SER A 89 -20.34 8.45 0.38
C SER A 89 -20.56 7.72 -0.95
N ILE A 90 -19.51 7.60 -1.76
CA ILE A 90 -19.50 6.78 -2.98
C ILE A 90 -19.96 5.36 -2.59
N PRO A 91 -20.99 4.77 -3.24
CA PRO A 91 -21.44 3.43 -2.89
C PRO A 91 -20.30 2.43 -3.13
N LEU A 92 -19.95 1.70 -2.06
CA LEU A 92 -19.01 0.58 -2.10
C LEU A 92 -19.65 -0.58 -2.89
N PRO A 93 -18.84 -1.44 -3.55
CA PRO A 93 -19.38 -2.60 -4.25
C PRO A 93 -19.90 -3.67 -3.27
N ASP A 94 -20.83 -4.50 -3.71
CA ASP A 94 -21.46 -5.54 -2.86
C ASP A 94 -20.44 -6.50 -2.24
N ARG A 95 -19.38 -6.84 -2.98
CA ARG A 95 -18.27 -7.66 -2.48
C ARG A 95 -17.54 -7.09 -1.26
N GLU A 96 -17.63 -5.77 -1.04
CA GLU A 96 -17.09 -5.07 0.13
C GLU A 96 -18.16 -4.88 1.21
N ILE A 97 -19.38 -4.49 0.83
CA ILE A 97 -20.51 -4.33 1.76
C ILE A 97 -20.82 -5.64 2.48
N PHE A 98 -20.81 -6.76 1.75
CA PHE A 98 -21.19 -8.08 2.24
C PHE A 98 -19.99 -9.00 2.51
N LYS A 99 -18.76 -8.47 2.55
CA LYS A 99 -17.51 -9.26 2.73
C LYS A 99 -17.60 -10.25 3.89
N GLU A 100 -18.00 -9.79 5.08
CA GLU A 100 -18.08 -10.61 6.29
C GLU A 100 -19.10 -11.76 6.17
N ILE A 101 -20.19 -11.53 5.45
CA ILE A 101 -21.24 -12.54 5.24
C ILE A 101 -20.74 -13.58 4.24
N LEU A 102 -20.14 -13.13 3.14
CA LEU A 102 -19.60 -14.00 2.11
C LEU A 102 -18.45 -14.87 2.64
N LEU A 103 -17.59 -14.33 3.51
CA LEU A 103 -16.57 -15.12 4.23
C LEU A 103 -17.18 -16.24 5.07
N LYS A 104 -18.27 -15.95 5.80
CA LYS A 104 -18.99 -16.97 6.59
C LYS A 104 -19.65 -18.04 5.70
N ILE A 105 -20.22 -17.64 4.56
CA ILE A 105 -20.79 -18.57 3.58
C ILE A 105 -19.70 -19.48 3.02
N GLY A 106 -18.55 -18.91 2.64
CA GLY A 106 -17.39 -19.68 2.18
C GLY A 106 -16.92 -20.69 3.23
N SER A 107 -16.74 -20.25 4.48
CA SER A 107 -16.32 -21.11 5.59
C SER A 107 -17.34 -22.21 5.89
N PHE A 108 -18.64 -21.91 5.86
CA PHE A 108 -19.68 -22.93 6.05
C PHE A 108 -19.68 -23.97 4.92
N SER A 109 -19.61 -23.51 3.67
CA SER A 109 -19.63 -24.37 2.47
C SER A 109 -18.46 -25.35 2.46
N SER A 110 -17.32 -24.96 3.04
CA SER A 110 -16.12 -25.80 3.19
C SER A 110 -16.37 -27.10 3.98
N TYR A 111 -17.43 -27.18 4.81
CA TYR A 111 -17.76 -28.38 5.58
C TYR A 111 -18.63 -29.38 4.79
N ILE A 112 -19.19 -29.00 3.65
CA ILE A 112 -20.22 -29.78 2.93
C ILE A 112 -19.94 -29.77 1.42
N LEU A 113 -18.66 -29.89 1.06
CA LEU A 113 -18.18 -29.74 -0.32
C LEU A 113 -18.78 -30.77 -1.29
N ASP A 114 -19.03 -32.00 -0.82
CA ASP A 114 -19.67 -33.08 -1.61
C ASP A 114 -21.03 -32.66 -2.20
N GLU A 115 -21.81 -31.89 -1.45
CA GLU A 115 -23.12 -31.42 -1.90
C GLU A 115 -23.05 -30.00 -2.49
N MET A 116 -22.11 -29.17 -2.03
CA MET A 116 -22.01 -27.77 -2.45
C MET A 116 -21.42 -27.61 -3.85
N LEU A 117 -20.33 -28.31 -4.18
CA LEU A 117 -19.66 -28.13 -5.47
C LEU A 117 -20.56 -28.52 -6.66
N PRO A 118 -21.29 -29.66 -6.64
CA PRO A 118 -22.24 -29.99 -7.70
C PRO A 118 -23.36 -28.95 -7.83
N LYS A 119 -23.92 -28.47 -6.70
CA LYS A 119 -25.00 -27.47 -6.72
C LYS A 119 -24.53 -26.14 -7.30
N ILE A 120 -23.35 -25.67 -6.93
CA ILE A 120 -22.76 -24.45 -7.49
C ILE A 120 -22.58 -24.59 -9.00
N TYR A 121 -22.04 -25.73 -9.46
CA TYR A 121 -21.89 -26.00 -10.89
C TYR A 121 -23.23 -26.01 -11.62
N THR A 122 -24.23 -26.75 -11.12
CA THR A 122 -25.56 -26.83 -11.72
C THR A 122 -26.20 -25.45 -11.84
N ILE A 123 -26.23 -24.67 -10.75
CA ILE A 123 -26.82 -23.32 -10.75
C ILE A 123 -26.11 -22.43 -11.77
N LEU A 124 -24.77 -22.45 -11.79
CA LEU A 124 -23.98 -21.64 -12.73
C LEU A 124 -24.24 -22.05 -14.19
N ALA A 125 -24.25 -23.36 -14.48
CA ALA A 125 -24.46 -23.88 -15.83
C ALA A 125 -25.89 -23.61 -16.33
N GLU A 126 -26.91 -23.86 -15.51
CA GLU A 126 -28.31 -23.60 -15.83
C GLU A 126 -28.56 -22.10 -16.06
N THR A 127 -28.03 -21.24 -15.18
CA THR A 127 -28.14 -19.77 -15.34
C THR A 127 -27.52 -19.31 -16.66
N LEU A 128 -26.38 -19.88 -17.04
CA LEU A 128 -25.70 -19.55 -18.30
C LEU A 128 -26.46 -20.09 -19.52
N GLU A 129 -27.03 -21.29 -19.43
CA GLU A 129 -27.85 -21.87 -20.48
C GLU A 129 -29.14 -21.06 -20.70
N GLU A 130 -29.82 -20.66 -19.62
CA GLU A 130 -31.00 -19.79 -19.66
C GLU A 130 -30.71 -18.48 -20.38
N PHE A 131 -29.56 -17.85 -20.09
CA PHE A 131 -29.13 -16.66 -20.81
C PHE A 131 -28.95 -16.91 -22.31
N LEU A 132 -28.24 -17.98 -22.68
CA LEU A 132 -28.00 -18.32 -24.08
C LEU A 132 -29.30 -18.63 -24.85
N GLN A 133 -30.25 -19.32 -24.23
CA GLN A 133 -31.57 -19.60 -24.81
C GLN A 133 -32.38 -18.30 -24.97
N SER A 134 -32.30 -17.41 -23.99
CA SER A 134 -33.07 -16.17 -23.95
C SER A 134 -32.53 -15.11 -24.92
N VAL A 135 -31.21 -15.05 -25.13
CA VAL A 135 -30.60 -14.19 -26.16
C VAL A 135 -31.11 -14.55 -27.57
N ASN A 136 -31.40 -15.83 -27.83
CA ASN A 136 -31.92 -16.28 -29.13
C ASN A 136 -33.43 -16.00 -29.33
N THR A 137 -34.19 -15.83 -28.24
CA THR A 137 -35.65 -15.69 -28.28
C THR A 137 -36.13 -14.26 -27.99
N GLY A 138 -35.25 -13.39 -27.49
CA GLY A 138 -35.52 -12.01 -27.11
C GLY A 138 -35.78 -11.91 -25.60
N LEU A 139 -35.04 -11.03 -24.92
CA LEU A 139 -35.12 -10.82 -23.47
C LEU A 139 -35.91 -9.55 -23.13
N SER A 140 -36.77 -9.62 -22.12
CA SER A 140 -37.29 -8.41 -21.48
C SER A 140 -36.18 -7.73 -20.68
N ILE A 141 -36.33 -6.43 -20.40
CA ILE A 141 -35.35 -5.67 -19.60
C ILE A 141 -35.29 -6.23 -18.17
N GLU A 142 -36.44 -6.62 -17.60
CA GLU A 142 -36.53 -7.17 -16.25
C GLU A 142 -35.84 -8.54 -16.13
N ASP A 143 -36.05 -9.43 -17.10
CA ASP A 143 -35.39 -10.75 -17.13
C ASP A 143 -33.87 -10.63 -17.25
N LEU A 144 -33.41 -9.64 -18.04
CA LEU A 144 -31.98 -9.37 -18.21
C LEU A 144 -31.35 -8.83 -16.91
N GLU A 145 -32.02 -7.92 -16.20
CA GLU A 145 -31.53 -7.42 -14.90
C GLU A 145 -31.54 -8.52 -13.83
N ASN A 146 -32.56 -9.37 -13.78
CA ASN A 146 -32.62 -10.51 -12.88
C ASN A 146 -31.48 -11.50 -13.16
N PHE A 147 -31.22 -11.82 -14.43
CA PHE A 147 -30.07 -12.64 -14.80
C PHE A 147 -28.75 -12.00 -14.35
N ARG A 148 -28.56 -10.70 -14.59
CA ARG A 148 -27.33 -9.98 -14.23
C ARG A 148 -27.07 -10.06 -12.72
N GLU A 149 -28.09 -9.85 -11.92
CA GLU A 149 -28.03 -9.92 -10.47
C GLU A 149 -27.75 -11.36 -9.99
N ASN A 150 -28.42 -12.36 -10.57
CA ASN A 150 -28.17 -13.77 -10.25
C ASN A 150 -26.72 -14.15 -10.56
N MET A 151 -26.23 -13.82 -11.75
CA MET A 151 -24.86 -14.10 -12.17
C MET A 151 -23.84 -13.37 -11.27
N HIS A 152 -24.12 -12.12 -10.88
CA HIS A 152 -23.31 -11.36 -9.94
C HIS A 152 -23.12 -12.12 -8.62
N TRP A 153 -24.21 -12.53 -7.97
CA TRP A 153 -24.16 -13.25 -6.70
C TRP A 153 -23.54 -14.64 -6.82
N ILE A 154 -23.80 -15.38 -7.90
CA ILE A 154 -23.18 -16.68 -8.16
C ILE A 154 -21.64 -16.53 -8.20
N LEU A 155 -21.12 -15.55 -8.94
CA LEU A 155 -19.69 -15.28 -9.03
C LEU A 155 -19.07 -14.87 -7.69
N LEU A 156 -19.78 -14.05 -6.89
CA LEU A 156 -19.34 -13.74 -5.53
C LEU A 156 -19.24 -14.99 -4.65
N ILE A 157 -20.28 -15.83 -4.65
CA ILE A 157 -20.31 -17.07 -3.87
C ILE A 157 -19.16 -17.99 -4.31
N ILE A 158 -18.94 -18.19 -5.61
CA ILE A 158 -17.83 -18.99 -6.12
C ILE A 158 -16.49 -18.46 -5.61
N GLY A 159 -16.27 -17.14 -5.71
CA GLY A 159 -15.04 -16.50 -5.28
C GLY A 159 -14.77 -16.64 -3.77
N TYR A 160 -15.79 -16.76 -2.93
CA TYR A 160 -15.62 -16.97 -1.48
C TYR A 160 -15.67 -18.44 -1.05
N VAL A 161 -16.35 -19.32 -1.79
CA VAL A 161 -16.44 -20.76 -1.49
C VAL A 161 -15.19 -21.50 -1.93
N LEU A 162 -14.59 -21.14 -3.06
CA LEU A 162 -13.39 -21.83 -3.54
C LEU A 162 -12.10 -21.24 -2.99
N VAL A 163 -12.07 -19.94 -2.73
CA VAL A 163 -10.83 -19.19 -2.47
C VAL A 163 -10.92 -18.45 -1.13
N GLU A 164 -9.86 -18.52 -0.33
CA GLU A 164 -9.67 -17.75 0.91
C GLU A 164 -8.50 -16.76 0.80
N GLU A 165 -8.39 -15.85 1.77
CA GLU A 165 -7.30 -14.87 1.89
C GLU A 165 -6.37 -15.35 3.00
N ASP A 166 -5.07 -15.49 2.71
CA ASP A 166 -4.07 -15.94 3.69
C ASP A 166 -3.53 -14.79 4.56
N GLU A 167 -2.58 -15.09 5.47
CA GLU A 167 -1.98 -14.10 6.37
C GLU A 167 -1.19 -13.00 5.63
N GLU A 168 -0.74 -13.28 4.41
CA GLU A 168 -0.01 -12.35 3.54
C GLU A 168 -0.95 -11.57 2.60
N HIS A 169 -2.27 -11.73 2.76
CA HIS A 169 -3.31 -11.17 1.89
C HIS A 169 -3.29 -11.73 0.45
N ASN A 170 -2.69 -12.90 0.23
CA ASN A 170 -2.79 -13.60 -1.06
C ASN A 170 -4.10 -14.38 -1.14
N PHE A 171 -4.61 -14.55 -2.36
CA PHE A 171 -5.76 -15.42 -2.59
C PHE A 171 -5.31 -16.84 -2.92
N VAL A 172 -5.69 -17.79 -2.07
CA VAL A 172 -5.30 -19.21 -2.12
C VAL A 172 -6.55 -20.11 -2.09
N TRP A 173 -6.44 -21.35 -2.56
CA TRP A 173 -7.53 -22.30 -2.41
C TRP A 173 -7.91 -22.48 -0.95
N GLN A 174 -9.20 -22.64 -0.67
CA GLN A 174 -9.64 -23.00 0.67
C GLN A 174 -8.99 -24.30 1.14
N SER A 175 -8.43 -24.29 2.35
CA SER A 175 -7.68 -25.42 2.88
C SER A 175 -8.47 -26.75 2.87
N LYS A 176 -9.78 -26.70 3.15
CA LYS A 176 -10.64 -27.91 3.09
C LYS A 176 -10.97 -28.35 1.67
N LEU A 177 -11.00 -27.43 0.70
CA LEU A 177 -11.17 -27.77 -0.71
C LEU A 177 -9.98 -28.58 -1.21
N VAL A 178 -8.75 -28.18 -0.85
CA VAL A 178 -7.53 -28.91 -1.22
C VAL A 178 -7.59 -30.34 -0.67
N PHE A 179 -7.84 -30.49 0.63
CA PHE A 179 -7.97 -31.80 1.26
C PHE A 179 -9.07 -32.67 0.62
N HIS A 180 -10.25 -32.09 0.38
CA HIS A 180 -11.34 -32.77 -0.28
C HIS A 180 -10.98 -33.19 -1.72
N TYR A 181 -10.25 -32.35 -2.45
CA TYR A 181 -9.79 -32.67 -3.79
C TYR A 181 -8.88 -33.90 -3.79
N GLU A 182 -7.90 -33.94 -2.88
CA GLU A 182 -6.97 -35.07 -2.74
C GLU A 182 -7.67 -36.38 -2.38
N GLU A 183 -8.58 -36.36 -1.40
CA GLU A 183 -9.23 -37.58 -0.91
C GLU A 183 -10.34 -38.10 -1.83
N VAL A 184 -11.16 -37.20 -2.38
CA VAL A 184 -12.44 -37.56 -3.02
C VAL A 184 -12.41 -37.38 -4.54
N ILE A 185 -11.76 -36.33 -5.03
CA ILE A 185 -11.82 -35.95 -6.44
C ILE A 185 -10.70 -36.60 -7.24
N ALA A 186 -9.46 -36.51 -6.76
CA ALA A 186 -8.28 -37.09 -7.41
C ALA A 186 -8.33 -38.62 -7.49
N GLY A 187 -9.06 -39.28 -6.59
CA GLY A 187 -9.29 -40.72 -6.61
C GLY A 187 -10.26 -41.22 -7.70
N LYS A 188 -10.96 -40.32 -8.40
CA LYS A 188 -11.86 -40.65 -9.53
C LYS A 188 -11.05 -40.80 -10.82
N GLN A 189 -11.50 -41.65 -11.75
CA GLN A 189 -10.84 -41.86 -13.07
C GLN A 189 -10.99 -40.63 -14.00
N ASN A 190 -10.42 -39.48 -13.61
CA ASN A 190 -10.44 -38.28 -14.43
C ASN A 190 -9.33 -38.33 -15.48
N ASN A 191 -9.61 -37.84 -16.69
CA ASN A 191 -8.63 -37.78 -17.75
C ASN A 191 -8.10 -36.36 -17.92
N LEU A 192 -6.91 -36.08 -17.39
CA LEU A 192 -6.25 -34.77 -17.45
C LEU A 192 -6.08 -34.26 -18.90
N ASP A 193 -5.98 -35.16 -19.89
CA ASP A 193 -5.88 -34.79 -21.31
C ASP A 193 -7.16 -34.11 -21.84
N LYS A 194 -8.29 -34.24 -21.12
CA LYS A 194 -9.57 -33.61 -21.46
C LYS A 194 -9.73 -32.20 -20.90
N TYR A 195 -8.86 -31.77 -19.98
CA TYR A 195 -9.04 -30.52 -19.26
C TYR A 195 -8.74 -29.32 -20.15
N VAL A 196 -7.65 -29.39 -20.92
CA VAL A 196 -7.26 -28.34 -21.88
C VAL A 196 -8.32 -28.15 -22.96
N PRO A 197 -8.78 -29.19 -23.69
CA PRO A 197 -9.86 -29.04 -24.67
C PRO A 197 -11.17 -28.51 -24.07
N TYR A 198 -11.49 -28.88 -22.83
CA TYR A 198 -12.69 -28.37 -22.15
C TYR A 198 -12.60 -26.88 -21.88
N ILE A 199 -11.49 -26.42 -21.26
CA ILE A 199 -11.27 -24.99 -20.99
C ILE A 199 -11.18 -24.19 -22.29
N GLU A 200 -10.51 -24.72 -23.30
CA GLU A 200 -10.44 -24.11 -24.63
C GLU A 200 -11.83 -23.97 -25.26
N GLY A 201 -12.69 -25.01 -25.16
CA GLY A 201 -14.07 -24.96 -25.59
C GLY A 201 -14.89 -23.89 -24.85
N CYS A 202 -14.70 -23.78 -23.53
CA CYS A 202 -15.34 -22.74 -22.72
C CYS A 202 -14.94 -21.32 -23.16
N ILE A 203 -13.68 -21.10 -23.55
CA ILE A 203 -13.20 -19.76 -23.97
C ILE A 203 -13.59 -19.46 -25.42
N ASN A 204 -13.38 -20.39 -26.34
CA ASN A 204 -13.50 -20.15 -27.78
C ASN A 204 -14.90 -20.38 -28.34
N ALA A 205 -15.71 -21.23 -27.69
CA ALA A 205 -17.07 -21.57 -28.09
C ALA A 205 -18.01 -21.61 -26.87
N PRO A 206 -18.12 -20.53 -26.07
CA PRO A 206 -18.88 -20.51 -24.82
C PRO A 206 -20.39 -20.75 -25.01
N ASN A 207 -20.90 -20.65 -26.23
CA ASN A 207 -22.29 -20.95 -26.57
C ASN A 207 -22.56 -22.45 -26.77
N LEU A 208 -21.53 -23.30 -26.75
CA LEU A 208 -21.60 -24.75 -26.94
C LEU A 208 -21.02 -25.48 -25.72
N LEU A 209 -21.52 -25.13 -24.53
CA LEU A 209 -21.09 -25.76 -23.29
C LEU A 209 -21.37 -27.27 -23.33
N THR A 210 -20.37 -28.05 -22.96
CA THR A 210 -20.47 -29.50 -22.83
C THR A 210 -20.31 -29.87 -21.36
N ASP A 211 -20.97 -30.94 -20.91
CA ASP A 211 -20.78 -31.49 -19.55
C ASP A 211 -20.07 -32.86 -19.65
N PRO A 212 -18.75 -32.89 -19.88
CA PRO A 212 -18.01 -34.15 -20.01
C PRO A 212 -17.88 -34.85 -18.65
N SER A 213 -18.18 -36.14 -18.58
CA SER A 213 -18.02 -36.95 -17.35
C SER A 213 -16.57 -37.04 -16.84
N ASP A 214 -15.60 -36.86 -17.74
CA ASP A 214 -14.18 -37.14 -17.49
C ASP A 214 -13.42 -35.92 -16.94
N VAL A 215 -14.10 -34.79 -16.75
CA VAL A 215 -13.56 -33.55 -16.18
C VAL A 215 -14.10 -33.39 -14.76
N ASP A 216 -13.22 -33.08 -13.80
CA ASP A 216 -13.65 -32.90 -12.42
C ASP A 216 -14.50 -31.63 -12.20
N ILE A 217 -15.24 -31.64 -11.10
CA ILE A 217 -16.21 -30.58 -10.79
C ILE A 217 -15.57 -29.20 -10.57
N VAL A 218 -14.34 -29.14 -10.06
CA VAL A 218 -13.64 -27.87 -9.80
C VAL A 218 -13.24 -27.25 -11.14
N ILE A 219 -12.67 -28.05 -12.04
CA ILE A 219 -12.33 -27.60 -13.40
C ILE A 219 -13.58 -27.24 -14.20
N LYS A 220 -14.69 -27.97 -14.00
CA LYS A 220 -15.98 -27.62 -14.60
C LYS A 220 -16.45 -26.23 -14.19
N ILE A 221 -16.47 -25.93 -12.88
CA ILE A 221 -16.84 -24.61 -12.35
C ILE A 221 -15.93 -23.52 -12.94
N ILE A 222 -14.61 -23.73 -12.93
CA ILE A 222 -13.64 -22.77 -13.52
C ILE A 222 -13.96 -22.53 -15.01
N GLY A 223 -14.16 -23.60 -15.78
CA GLY A 223 -14.51 -23.51 -17.19
C GLY A 223 -15.80 -22.74 -17.44
N THR A 224 -16.85 -22.99 -16.65
CA THR A 224 -18.13 -22.29 -16.82
C THR A 224 -18.04 -20.80 -16.43
N VAL A 225 -17.25 -20.45 -15.41
CA VAL A 225 -16.93 -19.04 -15.10
C VAL A 225 -16.22 -18.38 -16.28
N LEU A 226 -15.24 -19.05 -16.89
CA LEU A 226 -14.54 -18.54 -18.08
C LEU A 226 -15.49 -18.41 -19.28
N ALA A 227 -16.42 -19.34 -19.46
CA ALA A 227 -17.39 -19.27 -20.55
C ALA A 227 -18.28 -18.04 -20.44
N TRP A 228 -18.79 -17.74 -19.23
CA TRP A 228 -19.47 -16.47 -18.98
C TRP A 228 -18.58 -15.27 -19.31
N CYS A 229 -17.35 -15.27 -18.80
CA CYS A 229 -16.44 -14.15 -19.01
C CYS A 229 -16.06 -13.97 -20.48
N ALA A 230 -16.04 -15.05 -21.28
CA ALA A 230 -15.77 -15.04 -22.71
C ALA A 230 -16.97 -14.52 -23.52
N LEU A 231 -18.20 -14.87 -23.11
CA LEU A 231 -19.42 -14.25 -23.65
C LEU A 231 -19.43 -12.75 -23.36
N GLU A 232 -19.15 -12.37 -22.12
CA GLU A 232 -19.05 -10.97 -21.71
C GLU A 232 -17.95 -10.22 -22.50
N ASP A 233 -16.79 -10.84 -22.74
CA ASP A 233 -15.71 -10.28 -23.59
C ASP A 233 -16.15 -10.09 -25.05
N THR A 234 -16.90 -11.05 -25.59
CA THR A 234 -17.44 -11.00 -26.96
C THR A 234 -18.49 -9.89 -27.09
N LEU A 235 -19.40 -9.78 -26.13
CA LEU A 235 -20.39 -8.70 -26.07
C LEU A 235 -19.72 -7.32 -25.99
N LEU A 236 -18.69 -7.20 -25.13
CA LEU A 236 -17.92 -5.96 -25.02
C LEU A 236 -17.22 -5.62 -26.34
N LYS A 237 -16.66 -6.60 -27.03
CA LYS A 237 -16.00 -6.41 -28.34
C LYS A 237 -16.97 -5.95 -29.42
N ASP A 238 -18.13 -6.58 -29.52
CA ASP A 238 -19.04 -6.42 -30.65
C ASP A 238 -20.00 -5.23 -30.45
N HIS A 239 -20.35 -4.91 -29.20
CA HIS A 239 -21.37 -3.90 -28.87
C HIS A 239 -20.88 -2.77 -27.95
N GLY A 240 -19.66 -2.86 -27.42
CA GLY A 240 -19.13 -1.86 -26.49
C GLY A 240 -19.88 -1.85 -25.15
N VAL A 241 -19.95 -0.68 -24.51
CA VAL A 241 -20.50 -0.52 -23.15
C VAL A 241 -22.03 -0.57 -23.11
N THR A 242 -22.71 -0.37 -24.25
CA THR A 242 -24.17 -0.18 -24.32
C THR A 242 -24.98 -1.41 -23.91
N VAL A 243 -24.40 -2.61 -24.01
CA VAL A 243 -25.07 -3.89 -23.72
C VAL A 243 -24.56 -4.54 -22.42
N LEU A 244 -23.50 -3.98 -21.83
CA LEU A 244 -22.79 -4.54 -20.68
C LEU A 244 -23.32 -3.97 -19.36
N ASN A 245 -23.44 -4.82 -18.33
CA ASN A 245 -23.61 -4.35 -16.95
C ASN A 245 -22.21 -4.16 -16.32
N ILE A 246 -21.86 -2.92 -15.97
CA ILE A 246 -20.55 -2.56 -15.42
C ILE A 246 -20.30 -3.25 -14.07
N GLY A 247 -21.32 -3.35 -13.21
CA GLY A 247 -21.21 -4.01 -11.91
C GLY A 247 -20.93 -5.52 -12.02
N LEU A 248 -21.59 -6.17 -12.96
CA LEU A 248 -21.35 -7.58 -13.28
C LEU A 248 -19.94 -7.78 -13.85
N CYS A 249 -19.47 -6.91 -14.75
CA CYS A 249 -18.12 -7.00 -15.30
C CYS A 249 -17.03 -6.84 -14.23
N ASN A 250 -17.20 -5.91 -13.29
CA ASN A 250 -16.33 -5.79 -12.11
C ASN A 250 -16.26 -7.10 -11.32
N THR A 251 -17.39 -7.80 -11.23
CA THR A 251 -17.51 -9.06 -10.49
C THR A 251 -16.88 -10.22 -11.24
N SER A 252 -17.05 -10.27 -12.57
CA SER A 252 -16.39 -11.20 -13.48
C SER A 252 -14.85 -11.08 -13.36
N LEU A 253 -14.31 -9.86 -13.45
CA LEU A 253 -12.88 -9.59 -13.29
C LEU A 253 -12.36 -9.99 -11.90
N TRP A 254 -13.10 -9.63 -10.85
CA TRP A 254 -12.76 -9.99 -9.47
C TRP A 254 -12.76 -11.50 -9.22
N CYS A 255 -13.75 -12.22 -9.77
CA CYS A 255 -13.85 -13.67 -9.61
C CYS A 255 -12.69 -14.37 -10.34
N ILE A 256 -12.41 -13.98 -11.58
CA ILE A 256 -11.25 -14.52 -12.33
C ILE A 256 -9.95 -14.24 -11.57
N LYS A 257 -9.75 -13.01 -11.07
CA LYS A 257 -8.56 -12.65 -10.29
C LYS A 257 -8.33 -13.61 -9.13
N ARG A 258 -9.37 -13.91 -8.36
CA ARG A 258 -9.29 -14.84 -7.21
C ARG A 258 -8.94 -16.25 -7.65
N LEU A 259 -9.59 -16.76 -8.69
CA LEU A 259 -9.33 -18.11 -9.21
C LEU A 259 -7.90 -18.24 -9.77
N VAL A 260 -7.46 -17.28 -10.59
CA VAL A 260 -6.12 -17.24 -11.16
C VAL A 260 -5.06 -17.15 -10.07
N SER A 261 -5.26 -16.31 -9.06
CA SER A 261 -4.38 -16.21 -7.90
C SER A 261 -4.29 -17.53 -7.16
N ALA A 262 -5.43 -18.17 -6.84
CA ALA A 262 -5.45 -19.43 -6.12
C ALA A 262 -4.72 -20.55 -6.87
N ILE A 263 -4.93 -20.64 -8.20
CA ILE A 263 -4.22 -21.58 -9.07
C ILE A 263 -2.72 -21.32 -9.03
N GLY A 264 -2.28 -20.09 -9.32
CA GLY A 264 -0.87 -19.75 -9.40
C GLY A 264 -0.12 -19.94 -8.08
N MET A 265 -0.68 -19.46 -6.97
CA MET A 265 -0.10 -19.63 -5.64
C MET A 265 0.03 -21.10 -5.25
N HIS A 266 -0.99 -21.92 -5.56
CA HIS A 266 -0.96 -23.35 -5.25
C HIS A 266 0.11 -24.09 -6.05
N ILE A 267 0.22 -23.81 -7.35
CA ILE A 267 1.26 -24.38 -8.22
C ILE A 267 2.65 -23.97 -7.72
N GLN A 268 2.87 -22.71 -7.38
CA GLN A 268 4.16 -22.23 -6.86
C GLN A 268 4.55 -22.91 -5.55
N LYS A 269 3.58 -23.15 -4.65
CA LYS A 269 3.83 -23.69 -3.31
C LYS A 269 4.05 -25.20 -3.29
N PHE A 270 3.28 -25.97 -4.08
CA PHE A 270 3.27 -27.43 -3.98
C PHE A 270 3.81 -28.14 -5.23
N GLY A 271 3.87 -27.46 -6.37
CA GLY A 271 4.33 -28.04 -7.63
C GLY A 271 3.47 -29.23 -8.11
N THR A 272 3.94 -29.94 -9.13
CA THR A 272 3.18 -30.97 -9.87
C THR A 272 3.00 -32.30 -9.11
N ALA A 273 3.55 -32.40 -7.90
CA ALA A 273 3.37 -33.53 -7.01
C ALA A 273 1.98 -33.54 -6.35
N ASP A 274 1.39 -32.36 -6.19
CA ASP A 274 0.03 -32.18 -5.67
C ASP A 274 -1.01 -32.45 -6.79
N PRO A 275 -2.08 -33.22 -6.52
CA PRO A 275 -3.07 -33.57 -7.53
C PRO A 275 -3.81 -32.36 -8.15
N LEU A 276 -4.13 -31.34 -7.34
CA LEU A 276 -4.85 -30.15 -7.79
C LEU A 276 -3.93 -29.21 -8.58
N ALA A 277 -2.69 -29.06 -8.15
CA ALA A 277 -1.66 -28.33 -8.90
C ALA A 277 -1.42 -28.98 -10.27
N LYS A 278 -1.27 -30.30 -10.32
CA LYS A 278 -1.12 -31.04 -11.58
C LYS A 278 -2.34 -30.92 -12.49
N ALA A 279 -3.55 -30.93 -11.92
CA ALA A 279 -4.79 -30.76 -12.66
C ALA A 279 -4.93 -29.38 -13.30
N THR A 280 -4.45 -28.34 -12.62
CA THR A 280 -4.57 -26.94 -13.05
C THR A 280 -3.38 -26.44 -13.87
N GLU A 281 -2.21 -27.07 -13.76
CA GLU A 281 -0.98 -26.67 -14.49
C GLU A 281 -1.17 -26.65 -16.01
N ASN A 282 -1.84 -27.65 -16.59
CA ASN A 282 -1.97 -27.75 -18.05
C ASN A 282 -2.86 -26.65 -18.66
N ILE A 283 -3.71 -26.00 -17.86
CA ILE A 283 -4.64 -24.96 -18.34
C ILE A 283 -4.12 -23.54 -18.10
N THR A 284 -2.97 -23.37 -17.43
CA THR A 284 -2.45 -22.05 -17.01
C THR A 284 -2.23 -21.10 -18.16
N GLN A 285 -1.63 -21.56 -19.27
CA GLN A 285 -1.39 -20.71 -20.43
C GLN A 285 -2.69 -20.17 -21.04
N LEU A 286 -3.74 -20.99 -21.14
CA LEU A 286 -5.06 -20.58 -21.63
C LEU A 286 -5.68 -19.52 -20.70
N LEU A 287 -5.56 -19.71 -19.39
CA LEU A 287 -6.04 -18.74 -18.39
C LEU A 287 -5.33 -17.40 -18.52
N VAL A 288 -4.00 -17.42 -18.68
CA VAL A 288 -3.19 -16.21 -18.85
C VAL A 288 -3.57 -15.48 -20.14
N ASP A 289 -3.60 -16.17 -21.28
CA ASP A 289 -3.88 -15.54 -22.58
C ASP A 289 -5.28 -14.92 -22.61
N PHE A 290 -6.28 -15.61 -22.07
CA PHE A 290 -7.63 -15.08 -21.95
C PHE A 290 -7.74 -13.90 -20.97
N SER A 291 -7.07 -14.00 -19.81
CA SER A 291 -7.09 -12.93 -18.81
C SER A 291 -6.40 -11.66 -19.32
N LEU A 292 -5.32 -11.80 -20.09
CA LEU A 292 -4.68 -10.70 -20.82
C LEU A 292 -5.67 -10.08 -21.83
N GLN A 293 -6.29 -10.91 -22.68
CA GLN A 293 -7.27 -10.45 -23.67
C GLN A 293 -8.37 -9.61 -23.02
N LYS A 294 -9.03 -10.17 -22.00
CA LYS A 294 -10.16 -9.53 -21.33
C LYS A 294 -9.76 -8.22 -20.64
N SER A 295 -8.63 -8.23 -19.92
CA SER A 295 -8.15 -7.03 -19.21
C SER A 295 -7.81 -5.90 -20.19
N PHE A 296 -7.07 -6.19 -21.27
CA PHE A 296 -6.74 -5.16 -22.27
C PHE A 296 -7.96 -4.68 -23.06
N ARG A 297 -8.95 -5.55 -23.32
CA ARG A 297 -10.21 -5.15 -23.96
C ARG A 297 -10.99 -4.17 -23.08
N VAL A 298 -11.12 -4.46 -21.80
CA VAL A 298 -11.74 -3.56 -20.81
C VAL A 298 -11.01 -2.21 -20.80
N LEU A 299 -9.69 -2.22 -20.71
CA LEU A 299 -8.90 -0.97 -20.72
C LEU A 299 -9.03 -0.18 -22.03
N GLY A 300 -9.23 -0.86 -23.16
CA GLY A 300 -9.38 -0.22 -24.47
C GLY A 300 -10.78 0.37 -24.72
N ILE A 301 -11.83 -0.23 -24.16
CA ILE A 301 -13.23 0.16 -24.42
C ILE A 301 -13.84 0.99 -23.27
N MET A 302 -13.44 0.70 -22.03
CA MET A 302 -13.98 1.29 -20.80
C MET A 302 -12.90 2.08 -20.04
N GLY A 303 -11.99 2.74 -20.76
CA GLY A 303 -10.83 3.42 -20.19
C GLY A 303 -11.17 4.53 -19.18
N ASP A 304 -12.38 5.08 -19.25
CA ASP A 304 -12.93 6.10 -18.36
C ASP A 304 -13.62 5.53 -17.10
N GLU A 305 -13.88 4.22 -17.05
CA GLU A 305 -14.51 3.55 -15.91
C GLU A 305 -13.48 3.16 -14.84
N ARG A 306 -13.23 4.07 -13.89
CA ARG A 306 -12.19 3.93 -12.84
C ARG A 306 -12.18 2.55 -12.16
N LYS A 307 -13.33 2.09 -11.66
CA LYS A 307 -13.43 0.84 -10.88
C LYS A 307 -13.12 -0.37 -11.75
N THR A 308 -13.72 -0.46 -12.94
CA THR A 308 -13.53 -1.54 -13.90
C THR A 308 -12.09 -1.63 -14.40
N CYS A 309 -11.49 -0.49 -14.72
CA CYS A 309 -10.07 -0.44 -15.07
C CYS A 309 -9.17 -0.86 -13.91
N THR A 310 -9.52 -0.50 -12.67
CA THR A 310 -8.76 -0.94 -11.48
C THR A 310 -8.81 -2.46 -11.34
N ASP A 311 -10.00 -3.07 -11.43
CA ASP A 311 -10.16 -4.53 -11.37
C ASP A 311 -9.41 -5.26 -12.50
N ALA A 312 -9.41 -4.71 -13.72
CA ALA A 312 -8.65 -5.26 -14.83
C ALA A 312 -7.12 -5.17 -14.60
N ILE A 313 -6.64 -4.04 -14.05
CA ILE A 313 -5.22 -3.85 -13.71
C ILE A 313 -4.80 -4.78 -12.57
N GLU A 314 -5.66 -4.99 -11.58
CA GLU A 314 -5.40 -5.95 -10.50
C GLU A 314 -5.32 -7.41 -11.00
N LEU A 315 -6.13 -7.77 -11.99
CA LEU A 315 -6.00 -9.06 -12.68
C LEU A 315 -4.65 -9.16 -13.41
N LEU A 316 -4.24 -8.14 -14.16
CA LEU A 316 -2.92 -8.10 -14.79
C LEU A 316 -1.76 -8.18 -13.78
N ALA A 317 -1.88 -7.50 -12.63
CA ALA A 317 -0.89 -7.57 -11.55
C ALA A 317 -0.80 -8.98 -10.98
N THR A 318 -1.95 -9.64 -10.82
CA THR A 318 -2.04 -11.04 -10.36
C THR A 318 -1.30 -11.97 -11.32
N LEU A 319 -1.50 -11.82 -12.64
CA LEU A 319 -0.78 -12.59 -13.65
C LEU A 319 0.74 -12.40 -13.56
N ALA A 320 1.19 -11.16 -13.40
CA ALA A 320 2.61 -10.84 -13.27
C ALA A 320 3.26 -11.42 -12.00
N HIS A 321 2.46 -11.62 -10.94
CA HIS A 321 2.94 -12.11 -9.65
C HIS A 321 2.88 -13.65 -9.55
N VAL A 322 1.72 -14.24 -9.84
CA VAL A 322 1.46 -15.67 -9.56
C VAL A 322 1.62 -16.56 -10.79
N MET A 323 1.52 -16.00 -12.00
CA MET A 323 1.59 -16.72 -13.29
C MET A 323 2.73 -16.17 -14.17
N TYR A 324 3.86 -15.80 -13.56
CA TYR A 324 4.91 -15.05 -14.24
C TYR A 324 5.57 -15.83 -15.39
N HIS A 325 5.66 -17.17 -15.29
CA HIS A 325 6.25 -18.01 -16.33
C HIS A 325 5.40 -18.06 -17.60
N GLU A 326 4.08 -18.18 -17.48
CA GLU A 326 3.14 -18.19 -18.59
C GLU A 326 2.94 -16.78 -19.16
N THR A 327 2.85 -15.78 -18.28
CA THR A 327 2.68 -14.37 -18.67
C THR A 327 3.86 -13.88 -19.50
N SER A 328 5.10 -14.25 -19.14
CA SER A 328 6.30 -13.91 -19.91
C SER A 328 6.38 -14.57 -21.30
N LYS A 329 5.67 -15.69 -21.49
CA LYS A 329 5.64 -16.46 -22.76
C LYS A 329 4.48 -16.09 -23.67
N SER A 330 3.49 -15.36 -23.18
CA SER A 330 2.30 -15.01 -23.97
C SER A 330 2.68 -14.32 -25.27
N ILE A 331 2.26 -14.91 -26.40
CA ILE A 331 2.51 -14.37 -27.74
C ILE A 331 1.60 -13.18 -28.07
N PHE A 332 0.52 -13.00 -27.31
CA PHE A 332 -0.52 -12.01 -27.60
C PHE A 332 -0.29 -10.67 -26.88
N LEU A 333 0.55 -10.63 -25.84
CA LEU A 333 0.79 -9.46 -24.99
C LEU A 333 1.02 -8.16 -25.80
N PHE A 334 1.93 -8.19 -26.77
CA PHE A 334 2.26 -7.02 -27.60
C PHE A 334 1.09 -6.60 -28.50
N SER A 335 0.33 -7.57 -29.03
CA SER A 335 -0.84 -7.28 -29.84
C SER A 335 -1.95 -6.62 -29.03
N TYR A 336 -2.17 -7.05 -27.78
CA TYR A 336 -3.16 -6.44 -26.91
C TYR A 336 -2.71 -5.05 -26.43
N LEU A 337 -1.43 -4.90 -26.06
CA LEU A 337 -0.88 -3.62 -25.63
C LEU A 337 -0.94 -2.56 -26.73
N SER A 338 -0.65 -2.94 -27.99
CA SER A 338 -0.73 -2.01 -29.12
C SER A 338 -2.16 -1.57 -29.48
N ALA A 339 -3.17 -2.32 -29.03
CA ALA A 339 -4.58 -1.97 -29.28
C ALA A 339 -5.13 -0.93 -28.28
N ILE A 340 -4.44 -0.68 -27.16
CA ILE A 340 -4.89 0.26 -26.14
C ILE A 340 -4.24 1.64 -26.29
N LYS A 341 -5.03 2.69 -26.02
CA LYS A 341 -4.54 4.06 -25.89
C LYS A 341 -4.32 4.36 -24.41
N THR A 342 -3.09 4.17 -23.94
CA THR A 342 -2.74 4.29 -22.52
C THR A 342 -3.03 5.69 -21.95
N ASP A 343 -2.99 6.73 -22.78
CA ASP A 343 -3.31 8.11 -22.42
C ASP A 343 -4.80 8.35 -22.12
N GLN A 344 -5.69 7.46 -22.56
CA GLN A 344 -7.15 7.56 -22.35
C GLN A 344 -7.62 6.75 -21.13
N VAL A 345 -6.74 5.98 -20.50
CA VAL A 345 -7.07 5.18 -19.31
C VAL A 345 -7.02 6.08 -18.07
N LEU A 346 -8.12 6.19 -17.35
CA LEU A 346 -8.27 7.09 -16.20
C LEU A 346 -7.35 6.72 -15.02
N VAL A 347 -6.97 5.44 -14.89
CA VAL A 347 -6.02 4.91 -13.90
C VAL A 347 -4.67 4.56 -14.54
N ARG A 348 -4.17 5.46 -15.42
CA ARG A 348 -2.96 5.25 -16.22
C ARG A 348 -1.71 4.91 -15.42
N SER A 349 -1.48 5.54 -14.28
CA SER A 349 -0.31 5.27 -13.43
C SER A 349 -0.32 3.83 -12.89
N ALA A 350 -1.48 3.34 -12.44
CA ALA A 350 -1.63 1.95 -12.01
C ALA A 350 -1.37 0.97 -13.16
N LEU A 351 -1.89 1.25 -14.37
CA LEU A 351 -1.63 0.45 -15.56
C LEU A 351 -0.13 0.43 -15.88
N LEU A 352 0.53 1.58 -15.87
CA LEU A 352 1.96 1.69 -16.17
C LEU A 352 2.81 0.88 -15.19
N LYS A 353 2.50 0.95 -13.89
CA LYS A 353 3.18 0.14 -12.86
C LYS A 353 3.10 -1.36 -13.19
N VAL A 354 1.92 -1.86 -13.53
CA VAL A 354 1.73 -3.28 -13.84
C VAL A 354 2.40 -3.67 -15.15
N LEU A 355 2.36 -2.83 -16.17
CA LEU A 355 3.08 -3.09 -17.42
C LEU A 355 4.60 -3.16 -17.20
N ILE A 356 5.15 -2.41 -16.24
CA ILE A 356 6.56 -2.50 -15.87
C ILE A 356 6.86 -3.81 -15.12
N GLN A 357 5.96 -4.25 -14.24
CA GLN A 357 6.06 -5.56 -13.58
C GLN A 357 6.02 -6.70 -14.60
N ILE A 358 5.11 -6.64 -15.59
CA ILE A 358 5.06 -7.61 -16.70
C ILE A 358 6.35 -7.55 -17.52
N GLY A 359 6.84 -6.37 -17.88
CA GLY A 359 8.11 -6.23 -18.60
C GLY A 359 9.28 -6.86 -17.83
N SER A 360 9.28 -6.74 -16.51
CA SER A 360 10.33 -7.26 -15.64
C SER A 360 10.41 -8.79 -15.58
N ILE A 361 9.31 -9.50 -15.82
CA ILE A 361 9.29 -10.97 -15.83
C ILE A 361 9.62 -11.57 -17.22
N ILE A 362 9.69 -10.73 -18.26
CA ILE A 362 10.09 -11.16 -19.61
C ILE A 362 11.60 -11.42 -19.62
N SER A 363 11.98 -12.67 -19.89
CA SER A 363 13.38 -13.10 -19.95
C SER A 363 14.11 -12.73 -21.26
N ASP A 364 13.36 -12.49 -22.33
CA ASP A 364 13.90 -12.06 -23.62
C ASP A 364 14.18 -10.56 -23.60
N GLU A 365 15.46 -10.18 -23.52
CA GLU A 365 15.91 -8.79 -23.43
C GLU A 365 15.39 -7.90 -24.56
N VAL A 366 15.25 -8.45 -25.78
CA VAL A 366 14.75 -7.70 -26.93
C VAL A 366 13.27 -7.40 -26.75
N LYS A 367 12.47 -8.41 -26.39
CA LYS A 367 11.03 -8.23 -26.11
C LYS A 367 10.80 -7.31 -24.92
N GLN A 368 11.55 -7.48 -23.84
CA GLN A 368 11.48 -6.62 -22.65
C GLN A 368 11.75 -5.17 -23.03
N LYS A 369 12.84 -4.91 -23.76
CA LYS A 369 13.19 -3.57 -24.23
C LYS A 369 12.11 -2.98 -25.14
N THR A 370 11.59 -3.76 -26.08
CA THR A 370 10.48 -3.32 -26.95
C THR A 370 9.24 -2.93 -26.14
N LEU A 371 8.86 -3.72 -25.14
CA LEU A 371 7.72 -3.41 -24.27
C LEU A 371 7.93 -2.09 -23.53
N PHE A 372 9.11 -1.91 -22.92
CA PHE A 372 9.41 -0.66 -22.23
C PHE A 372 9.47 0.53 -23.17
N GLU A 373 10.01 0.38 -24.38
CA GLU A 373 10.03 1.45 -25.37
C GLU A 373 8.60 1.85 -25.78
N MET A 374 7.70 0.88 -26.00
CA MET A 374 6.30 1.14 -26.33
C MET A 374 5.56 1.95 -25.28
N ILE A 375 5.79 1.67 -23.98
CA ILE A 375 5.03 2.30 -22.89
C ILE A 375 5.72 3.58 -22.36
N LEU A 376 7.05 3.62 -22.29
CA LEU A 376 7.79 4.66 -21.60
C LEU A 376 8.16 5.84 -22.52
N VAL A 377 8.61 5.55 -23.76
CA VAL A 377 9.11 6.59 -24.67
C VAL A 377 8.05 7.66 -24.99
N PRO A 378 6.78 7.33 -25.28
CA PRO A 378 5.75 8.34 -25.54
C PRO A 378 5.57 9.31 -24.36
N ILE A 379 5.51 8.79 -23.13
CA ILE A 379 5.30 9.58 -21.90
C ILE A 379 6.46 10.56 -21.67
N ARG A 380 7.70 10.06 -21.73
CA ARG A 380 8.90 10.92 -21.56
C ARG A 380 9.01 11.96 -22.64
N THR A 381 8.77 11.59 -23.90
CA THR A 381 8.86 12.52 -25.02
C THR A 381 7.84 13.64 -24.90
N LYS A 382 6.60 13.29 -24.51
CA LYS A 382 5.55 14.28 -24.22
C LYS A 382 5.99 15.22 -23.09
N PHE A 383 6.36 14.69 -21.93
CA PHE A 383 6.80 15.48 -20.78
C PHE A 383 7.96 16.42 -21.11
N VAL A 384 9.05 15.91 -21.70
CA VAL A 384 10.22 16.71 -22.06
C VAL A 384 9.87 17.77 -23.12
N SER A 385 8.95 17.48 -24.05
CA SER A 385 8.48 18.47 -25.02
C SER A 385 7.68 19.60 -24.37
N MET A 386 6.87 19.28 -23.36
CA MET A 386 6.09 20.28 -22.60
C MET A 386 7.02 21.16 -21.76
N CYS A 387 8.08 20.60 -21.19
CA CYS A 387 9.08 21.37 -20.43
C CYS A 387 9.85 22.39 -21.29
N LYS A 388 9.84 22.28 -22.63
CA LYS A 388 10.50 23.25 -23.51
C LYS A 388 9.64 24.46 -23.82
N ASP A 389 8.32 24.34 -23.68
CA ASP A 389 7.36 25.43 -23.91
C ASP A 389 6.20 25.34 -22.91
N PRO A 390 6.44 25.83 -21.67
CA PRO A 390 5.51 25.66 -20.55
C PRO A 390 4.30 26.61 -20.58
N LEU A 391 4.36 27.71 -21.35
CA LEU A 391 3.35 28.79 -21.29
C LEU A 391 2.17 28.59 -22.26
N GLU A 392 2.33 27.79 -23.31
CA GLU A 392 1.28 27.58 -24.32
C GLU A 392 0.32 26.42 -24.03
N ARG A 393 0.58 25.60 -22.99
CA ARG A 393 -0.16 24.35 -22.75
C ARG A 393 -0.68 24.22 -21.33
N ASN A 394 -1.99 24.36 -21.20
CA ASN A 394 -2.79 24.08 -20.00
C ASN A 394 -2.91 22.55 -19.77
N GLU A 395 -1.79 21.84 -19.77
CA GLU A 395 -1.71 20.38 -19.75
C GLU A 395 -1.30 19.83 -18.37
N ASN A 396 -1.87 18.68 -18.00
CA ASN A 396 -1.74 18.02 -16.70
C ASN A 396 -0.34 17.42 -16.47
N PHE A 397 0.65 18.27 -16.11
CA PHE A 397 1.99 17.82 -15.71
C PHE A 397 1.96 16.85 -14.52
N ASP A 398 1.01 17.04 -13.60
CA ASP A 398 0.75 16.19 -12.45
C ASP A 398 0.44 14.74 -12.85
N ASP A 399 -0.39 14.54 -13.87
CA ASP A 399 -0.73 13.21 -14.43
C ASP A 399 0.50 12.52 -15.06
N LEU A 400 1.41 13.25 -15.68
CA LEU A 400 2.67 12.70 -16.20
C LEU A 400 3.67 12.41 -15.09
N LEU A 401 3.75 13.27 -14.07
CA LEU A 401 4.59 13.05 -12.89
C LEU A 401 4.13 11.82 -12.09
N ASP A 402 2.83 11.60 -11.96
CA ASP A 402 2.27 10.39 -11.34
C ASP A 402 2.62 9.12 -12.15
N CYS A 403 2.67 9.20 -13.47
CA CYS A 403 3.23 8.12 -14.29
C CYS A 403 4.70 7.84 -13.97
N PHE A 404 5.55 8.86 -13.78
CA PHE A 404 6.94 8.62 -13.41
C PHE A 404 7.07 8.04 -11.99
N CYS A 405 6.18 8.40 -11.06
CA CYS A 405 6.06 7.70 -9.77
C CYS A 405 5.73 6.22 -9.97
N ALA A 406 4.81 5.88 -10.87
CA ALA A 406 4.51 4.49 -11.21
C ALA A 406 5.71 3.75 -11.80
N VAL A 407 6.55 4.42 -12.61
CA VAL A 407 7.80 3.85 -13.13
C VAL A 407 8.75 3.48 -12.00
N VAL A 408 8.95 4.40 -11.07
CA VAL A 408 9.79 4.16 -9.88
C VAL A 408 9.24 2.99 -9.06
N HIS A 409 7.93 2.97 -8.77
CA HIS A 409 7.31 1.89 -7.99
C HIS A 409 7.34 0.52 -8.68
N GLY A 410 7.34 0.47 -10.02
CA GLY A 410 7.44 -0.76 -10.79
C GLY A 410 8.88 -1.27 -10.96
N THR A 411 9.88 -0.46 -10.61
CA THR A 411 11.30 -0.80 -10.77
C THR A 411 11.71 -1.89 -9.78
N ASN A 412 12.51 -2.84 -10.24
CA ASN A 412 13.18 -3.82 -9.38
C ASN A 412 14.69 -3.82 -9.66
N LYS A 413 15.45 -4.63 -8.91
CA LYS A 413 16.92 -4.69 -9.06
C LYS A 413 17.38 -5.02 -10.50
N CYS A 414 16.67 -5.89 -11.21
CA CYS A 414 17.05 -6.31 -12.57
C CYS A 414 16.79 -5.21 -13.60
N THR A 415 15.74 -4.40 -13.41
CA THR A 415 15.36 -3.33 -14.35
C THR A 415 15.86 -1.94 -13.94
N ALA A 416 16.46 -1.81 -12.76
CA ALA A 416 16.89 -0.54 -12.16
C ALA A 416 17.76 0.31 -13.10
N GLY A 417 18.84 -0.26 -13.66
CA GLY A 417 19.75 0.50 -14.53
C GLY A 417 19.06 1.06 -15.77
N PHE A 418 18.30 0.22 -16.49
CA PHE A 418 17.58 0.65 -17.69
C PHE A 418 16.51 1.70 -17.40
N LEU A 419 15.71 1.49 -16.36
CA LEU A 419 14.64 2.43 -15.98
C LEU A 419 15.20 3.74 -15.41
N PHE A 420 16.38 3.70 -14.79
CA PHE A 420 17.03 4.92 -14.34
C PHE A 420 17.52 5.79 -15.49
N GLU A 421 18.15 5.19 -16.52
CA GLU A 421 18.51 5.90 -17.76
C GLU A 421 17.29 6.55 -18.43
N TYR A 422 16.13 5.91 -18.33
CA TYR A 422 14.87 6.50 -18.78
C TYR A 422 14.47 7.74 -17.96
N LEU A 423 14.61 7.69 -16.62
CA LEU A 423 14.22 8.75 -15.68
C LEU A 423 15.21 9.93 -15.61
N ARG A 424 16.50 9.73 -15.91
CA ARG A 424 17.53 10.80 -15.88
C ARG A 424 17.10 12.11 -16.55
N PRO A 425 16.62 12.14 -17.82
CA PRO A 425 16.16 13.37 -18.45
C PRO A 425 14.92 13.97 -17.79
N VAL A 426 14.02 13.13 -17.24
CA VAL A 426 12.81 13.56 -16.54
C VAL A 426 13.18 14.29 -15.24
N LEU A 427 14.16 13.77 -14.49
CA LEU A 427 14.65 14.39 -13.26
C LEU A 427 15.24 15.77 -13.53
N LYS A 428 16.08 15.92 -14.57
CA LYS A 428 16.63 17.23 -14.98
C LYS A 428 15.51 18.21 -15.31
N SER A 429 14.57 17.80 -16.15
CA SER A 429 13.43 18.64 -16.55
C SER A 429 12.53 19.02 -15.37
N SER A 430 12.33 18.11 -14.41
CA SER A 430 11.54 18.37 -13.19
C SER A 430 12.17 19.46 -12.32
N VAL A 431 13.50 19.47 -12.18
CA VAL A 431 14.21 20.56 -11.47
C VAL A 431 14.04 21.90 -12.20
N CYS A 432 14.09 21.91 -13.54
CA CYS A 432 13.84 23.13 -14.32
C CYS A 432 12.40 23.64 -14.12
N LEU A 433 11.40 22.74 -14.21
CA LEU A 433 9.99 23.09 -14.00
C LEU A 433 9.74 23.70 -12.62
N LEU A 434 10.42 23.20 -11.58
CA LEU A 434 10.32 23.75 -10.23
C LEU A 434 10.74 25.22 -10.16
N ASN A 435 11.68 25.66 -11.01
CA ASN A 435 12.10 27.05 -11.10
C ASN A 435 11.18 27.91 -11.99
N GLU A 436 10.55 27.32 -13.00
CA GLU A 436 9.65 28.03 -13.92
C GLU A 436 8.25 28.25 -13.31
N PHE A 437 7.69 27.24 -12.65
CA PHE A 437 6.35 27.27 -12.06
C PHE A 437 6.38 27.62 -10.57
N LYS A 438 6.97 28.77 -10.24
CA LYS A 438 7.15 29.18 -8.84
C LYS A 438 5.83 29.28 -8.08
N ASP A 439 4.73 29.68 -8.73
CA ASP A 439 3.45 29.92 -8.05
C ASP A 439 2.47 28.73 -8.11
N SER A 440 2.82 27.61 -8.78
CA SER A 440 1.91 26.46 -8.95
C SER A 440 2.11 25.40 -7.88
N GLU A 441 1.26 25.41 -6.86
CA GLU A 441 1.28 24.42 -5.77
C GLU A 441 1.09 22.98 -6.26
N ILE A 442 0.24 22.78 -7.27
CA ILE A 442 -0.05 21.45 -7.83
C ILE A 442 1.21 20.86 -8.47
N ILE A 443 1.91 21.64 -9.32
CA ILE A 443 3.11 21.18 -10.01
C ILE A 443 4.25 20.96 -9.02
N ILE A 444 4.44 21.89 -8.09
CA ILE A 444 5.46 21.77 -7.05
C ILE A 444 5.23 20.52 -6.19
N GLY A 445 4.00 20.29 -5.75
CA GLY A 445 3.61 19.10 -5.00
C GLY A 445 3.87 17.81 -5.77
N ALA A 446 3.49 17.75 -7.05
CA ALA A 446 3.73 16.59 -7.91
C ALA A 446 5.23 16.31 -8.13
N ILE A 447 6.05 17.35 -8.31
CA ILE A 447 7.51 17.21 -8.42
C ILE A 447 8.08 16.65 -7.11
N LEU A 448 7.70 17.21 -5.96
CA LEU A 448 8.16 16.71 -4.68
C LEU A 448 7.73 15.26 -4.43
N GLN A 449 6.49 14.90 -4.78
CA GLN A 449 6.02 13.51 -4.69
C GLN A 449 6.85 12.57 -5.58
N PHE A 450 7.24 13.01 -6.78
CA PHE A 450 8.13 12.24 -7.64
C PHE A 450 9.51 12.01 -7.04
N PHE A 451 10.13 13.04 -6.43
CA PHE A 451 11.40 12.89 -5.72
C PHE A 451 11.27 12.05 -4.44
N ASP A 452 10.18 12.17 -3.69
CA ASP A 452 9.89 11.31 -2.53
C ASP A 452 9.79 9.84 -2.97
N CYS A 453 9.01 9.57 -4.00
CA CYS A 453 8.87 8.24 -4.60
C CYS A 453 10.24 7.66 -5.00
N LEU A 454 11.07 8.44 -5.72
CA LEU A 454 12.41 8.03 -6.12
C LEU A 454 13.30 7.69 -4.93
N THR A 455 13.31 8.55 -3.91
CA THR A 455 14.19 8.37 -2.75
C THR A 455 13.78 7.20 -1.87
N LYS A 456 12.49 6.82 -1.83
CA LYS A 456 12.04 5.59 -1.15
C LYS A 456 12.63 4.32 -1.76
N GLN A 457 12.95 4.33 -3.05
CA GLN A 457 13.53 3.20 -3.80
C GLN A 457 15.05 3.38 -4.06
N ILE A 458 15.71 4.32 -3.37
CA ILE A 458 17.12 4.65 -3.63
C ILE A 458 18.07 3.47 -3.41
N ASN A 459 17.67 2.50 -2.58
CA ASN A 459 18.42 1.26 -2.33
C ASN A 459 18.62 0.41 -3.59
N LEU A 460 17.76 0.52 -4.61
CA LEU A 460 17.89 -0.18 -5.88
C LEU A 460 19.08 0.32 -6.71
N TYR A 461 19.52 1.56 -6.46
CA TYR A 461 20.58 2.22 -7.21
C TYR A 461 21.91 2.28 -6.45
N CYS A 462 21.95 1.83 -5.18
CA CYS A 462 23.15 1.91 -4.34
C CYS A 462 24.37 1.17 -4.92
N ASP A 463 24.13 0.18 -5.78
CA ASP A 463 25.18 -0.61 -6.43
C ASP A 463 25.85 0.17 -7.57
N ASN A 464 25.22 1.24 -8.09
CA ASN A 464 25.75 2.09 -9.16
C ASN A 464 26.08 3.50 -8.63
N HIS A 465 27.38 3.76 -8.43
CA HIS A 465 27.86 5.03 -7.90
C HIS A 465 27.52 6.24 -8.78
N GLU A 466 27.52 6.09 -10.11
CA GLU A 466 27.19 7.20 -11.03
C GLU A 466 25.71 7.59 -10.96
N ASP A 467 24.81 6.61 -10.79
CA ASP A 467 23.39 6.84 -10.59
C ASP A 467 23.15 7.56 -9.26
N MET A 468 23.78 7.08 -8.17
CA MET A 468 23.66 7.68 -6.85
C MET A 468 24.18 9.12 -6.79
N LEU A 469 25.34 9.40 -7.40
CA LEU A 469 25.87 10.76 -7.49
C LEU A 469 24.91 11.70 -8.21
N PHE A 470 24.32 11.23 -9.30
CA PHE A 470 23.35 12.00 -10.08
C PHE A 470 22.08 12.30 -9.27
N ILE A 471 21.54 11.31 -8.55
CA ILE A 471 20.39 11.49 -7.65
C ILE A 471 20.71 12.58 -6.62
N TYR A 472 21.86 12.48 -5.94
CA TYR A 472 22.28 13.47 -4.95
C TYR A 472 22.47 14.87 -5.54
N GLU A 473 23.01 14.98 -6.76
CA GLU A 473 23.14 16.26 -7.46
C GLU A 473 21.78 16.91 -7.73
N MET A 474 20.82 16.15 -8.27
CA MET A 474 19.47 16.67 -8.54
C MET A 474 18.76 17.09 -7.27
N LEU A 475 18.88 16.30 -6.19
CA LEU A 475 18.28 16.63 -4.89
C LEU A 475 18.91 17.88 -4.26
N LEU A 476 20.22 18.05 -4.38
CA LEU A 476 20.88 19.27 -3.91
C LEU A 476 20.37 20.50 -4.67
N LEU A 477 20.11 20.39 -5.97
CA LEU A 477 19.51 21.46 -6.75
C LEU A 477 18.07 21.77 -6.29
N VAL A 478 17.24 20.76 -6.05
CA VAL A 478 15.89 20.95 -5.47
C VAL A 478 15.99 21.71 -4.14
N MET A 479 16.85 21.26 -3.23
CA MET A 479 17.01 21.90 -1.92
C MET A 479 17.47 23.36 -2.02
N ARG A 480 18.38 23.68 -2.96
CA ARG A 480 18.84 25.05 -3.21
C ARG A 480 17.77 25.96 -3.78
N LEU A 481 16.97 25.47 -4.74
CA LEU A 481 15.82 26.21 -5.27
C LEU A 481 14.81 26.52 -4.15
N TYR A 482 14.63 25.59 -3.22
CA TYR A 482 13.79 25.81 -2.06
C TYR A 482 14.35 26.88 -1.10
N GLU A 483 15.65 26.82 -0.81
CA GLU A 483 16.34 27.77 0.07
C GLU A 483 16.31 29.20 -0.47
N VAL A 484 16.51 29.36 -1.80
CA VAL A 484 16.70 30.67 -2.44
C VAL A 484 15.41 31.21 -3.05
N ASP A 485 14.73 30.41 -3.89
CA ASP A 485 13.65 30.89 -4.76
C ASP A 485 12.25 30.70 -4.15
N HIS A 486 12.02 29.60 -3.44
CA HIS A 486 10.69 29.29 -2.89
C HIS A 486 10.47 29.77 -1.45
N LYS A 487 11.50 30.31 -0.80
CA LYS A 487 11.44 30.75 0.61
C LYS A 487 10.32 31.76 0.88
N GLU A 488 10.19 32.78 0.03
CA GLU A 488 9.16 33.82 0.21
C GLU A 488 7.76 33.35 -0.17
N ARG A 489 7.64 32.46 -1.16
CA ARG A 489 6.37 31.80 -1.49
C ARG A 489 5.89 30.95 -0.32
N TYR A 490 6.78 30.10 0.20
CA TYR A 490 6.48 29.18 1.28
C TYR A 490 5.88 29.91 2.49
N LYS A 491 6.40 31.09 2.85
CA LYS A 491 5.86 31.91 3.94
C LYS A 491 4.40 32.33 3.75
N LYS A 492 3.95 32.50 2.50
CA LYS A 492 2.59 32.95 2.14
C LYS A 492 1.55 31.83 2.11
N LEU A 493 1.98 30.56 2.07
CA LEU A 493 1.10 29.40 2.08
C LEU A 493 0.28 29.32 3.38
N SER A 494 -0.87 28.66 3.33
CA SER A 494 -1.64 28.29 4.52
C SER A 494 -0.89 27.26 5.36
N ASP A 495 -1.23 27.14 6.64
CA ASP A 495 -0.56 26.17 7.54
C ASP A 495 -0.68 24.72 7.04
N LYS A 496 -1.79 24.36 6.40
CA LYS A 496 -2.02 23.02 5.84
C LYS A 496 -1.14 22.74 4.62
N GLU A 497 -0.96 23.72 3.75
CA GLU A 497 -0.09 23.61 2.57
C GLU A 497 1.37 23.53 3.00
N LYS A 498 1.79 24.42 3.92
CA LYS A 498 3.12 24.38 4.55
C LYS A 498 3.41 23.01 5.13
N ALA A 499 2.44 22.46 5.87
CA ALA A 499 2.52 21.14 6.46
C ALA A 499 2.78 20.04 5.42
N SER A 500 1.92 19.95 4.40
CA SER A 500 2.01 18.93 3.35
C SER A 500 3.35 18.99 2.59
N GLU A 501 3.78 20.20 2.23
CA GLU A 501 5.01 20.39 1.48
C GLU A 501 6.27 20.08 2.32
N LEU A 502 6.27 20.49 3.59
CA LEU A 502 7.36 20.19 4.51
C LEU A 502 7.48 18.69 4.80
N VAL A 503 6.36 17.97 4.93
CA VAL A 503 6.35 16.51 5.10
C VAL A 503 7.10 15.85 3.93
N LEU A 504 6.76 16.21 2.69
CA LEU A 504 7.42 15.64 1.51
C LEU A 504 8.93 15.93 1.48
N LEU A 505 9.32 17.18 1.76
CA LEU A 505 10.73 17.56 1.84
C LEU A 505 11.48 16.77 2.92
N LEU A 506 10.87 16.60 4.10
CA LEU A 506 11.47 15.83 5.18
C LEU A 506 11.57 14.34 4.85
N GLU A 507 10.55 13.73 4.24
CA GLU A 507 10.60 12.33 3.79
C GLU A 507 11.73 12.11 2.77
N ILE A 508 11.85 12.99 1.78
CA ILE A 508 12.95 12.99 0.81
C ILE A 508 14.30 12.98 1.55
N LEU A 509 14.51 13.93 2.46
CA LEU A 509 15.75 14.06 3.22
C LEU A 509 16.02 12.85 4.11
N VAL A 510 15.01 12.33 4.80
CA VAL A 510 15.10 11.15 5.65
C VAL A 510 15.53 9.92 4.85
N ASN A 511 14.95 9.73 3.66
CA ASN A 511 15.28 8.61 2.77
C ASN A 511 16.72 8.69 2.27
N ILE A 512 17.17 9.86 1.84
CA ILE A 512 18.54 10.10 1.38
C ILE A 512 19.54 9.89 2.51
N LEU A 513 19.28 10.48 3.68
CA LEU A 513 20.24 10.51 4.79
C LEU A 513 20.33 9.20 5.56
N ASN A 514 19.40 8.27 5.34
CA ASN A 514 19.45 6.95 5.95
C ASN A 514 20.77 6.22 5.60
N LYS A 515 21.44 5.69 6.62
CA LYS A 515 22.72 4.97 6.49
C LYS A 515 22.61 3.72 5.62
N ARG A 516 21.43 3.09 5.55
CA ARG A 516 21.19 1.91 4.70
C ARG A 516 21.30 2.20 3.20
N ASN A 517 21.24 3.47 2.82
CA ASN A 517 21.22 3.94 1.44
C ASN A 517 22.57 4.54 1.01
N GLN A 518 23.66 4.11 1.65
CA GLN A 518 25.00 4.58 1.34
C GLN A 518 25.64 3.73 0.24
N PRO A 519 26.30 4.35 -0.75
CA PRO A 519 27.10 3.62 -1.72
C PRO A 519 28.26 2.92 -1.00
N ILE A 520 28.47 1.66 -1.33
CA ILE A 520 29.59 0.85 -0.82
C ILE A 520 30.59 0.72 -1.95
N ASN A 521 31.84 1.03 -1.67
CA ASN A 521 32.92 0.72 -2.60
C ASN A 521 33.10 -0.80 -2.63
N TRP A 522 32.78 -1.44 -3.76
CA TRP A 522 32.86 -2.89 -3.91
C TRP A 522 34.29 -3.45 -3.83
N ILE A 523 35.31 -2.62 -4.04
CA ILE A 523 36.72 -3.03 -4.00
C ILE A 523 37.24 -3.01 -2.55
N THR A 524 36.86 -2.00 -1.77
CA THR A 524 37.35 -1.83 -0.39
C THR A 524 36.36 -2.30 0.68
N GLY A 525 35.08 -2.47 0.33
CA GLY A 525 33.99 -2.72 1.26
C GLY A 525 33.66 -1.50 2.15
N GLU A 526 34.28 -0.35 1.90
CA GLU A 526 34.10 0.86 2.69
C GLU A 526 32.98 1.73 2.13
N LEU A 527 32.36 2.51 3.01
CA LEU A 527 31.32 3.47 2.65
C LEU A 527 31.94 4.64 1.87
N GLU A 528 31.41 4.93 0.68
CA GLU A 528 31.86 6.10 -0.07
C GLU A 528 31.21 7.36 0.48
N PHE A 529 32.05 8.24 1.03
CA PHE A 529 31.60 9.51 1.57
C PHE A 529 31.35 10.49 0.42
N THR A 530 30.09 10.69 0.05
CA THR A 530 29.73 11.66 -0.98
C THR A 530 29.62 13.05 -0.35
N GLY A 531 30.56 13.96 -0.66
CA GLY A 531 30.53 15.36 -0.17
C GLY A 531 29.22 16.11 -0.47
N ASN A 532 28.44 15.61 -1.43
CA ASN A 532 27.08 16.07 -1.74
C ASN A 532 26.12 15.89 -0.55
N ARG A 533 26.25 14.84 0.27
CA ARG A 533 25.34 14.60 1.43
C ARG A 533 25.51 15.66 2.51
N SER A 534 26.75 16.00 2.91
CA SER A 534 26.99 17.10 3.86
C SER A 534 26.49 18.45 3.32
N SER A 535 26.60 18.66 2.00
CA SER A 535 26.04 19.84 1.34
C SER A 535 24.51 19.87 1.39
N ILE A 536 23.85 18.73 1.13
CA ILE A 536 22.39 18.58 1.26
C ILE A 536 21.95 18.86 2.69
N VAL A 537 22.62 18.28 3.70
CA VAL A 537 22.31 18.56 5.12
C VAL A 537 22.43 20.04 5.43
N SER A 538 23.50 20.70 4.97
CA SER A 538 23.73 22.13 5.23
C SER A 538 22.64 23.02 4.64
N THR A 539 22.22 22.75 3.40
CA THR A 539 21.14 23.50 2.75
C THR A 539 19.78 23.19 3.39
N ALA A 540 19.51 21.92 3.68
CA ALA A 540 18.26 21.48 4.29
C ALA A 540 18.04 22.06 5.68
N TYR A 541 19.09 22.11 6.52
CA TYR A 541 18.99 22.73 7.85
C TYR A 541 18.62 24.21 7.77
N ASN A 542 19.23 24.96 6.85
CA ASN A 542 18.87 26.37 6.62
C ASN A 542 17.41 26.53 6.22
N LEU A 543 16.94 25.68 5.29
CA LEU A 543 15.55 25.66 4.86
C LEU A 543 14.62 25.39 6.03
N VAL A 544 14.80 24.25 6.69
CA VAL A 544 13.89 23.75 7.73
C VAL A 544 13.85 24.71 8.91
N ILE A 545 14.98 25.22 9.41
CA ILE A 545 15.00 26.20 10.52
C ILE A 545 14.34 27.52 10.13
N CYS A 546 14.55 28.03 8.90
CA CYS A 546 13.94 29.28 8.44
C CYS A 546 12.42 29.16 8.22
N VAL A 547 11.95 27.97 7.88
CA VAL A 547 10.58 27.65 7.51
C VAL A 547 9.72 27.27 8.71
N THR A 548 10.34 26.62 9.69
CA THR A 548 9.66 26.19 10.91
C THR A 548 9.51 27.36 11.89
N GLY A 549 8.44 28.13 11.72
CA GLY A 549 7.93 28.96 12.82
C GLY A 549 7.60 28.08 14.03
N HIS A 550 7.84 28.57 15.25
CA HIS A 550 7.62 27.81 16.50
C HIS A 550 6.21 27.20 16.62
N GLU A 551 5.19 27.77 15.99
CA GLU A 551 3.81 27.27 16.02
C GLU A 551 3.57 26.04 15.12
N LEU A 552 4.22 25.98 13.96
CA LEU A 552 4.08 24.85 13.01
C LEU A 552 4.74 23.57 13.56
N LEU A 553 5.90 23.70 14.21
CA LEU A 553 6.58 22.59 14.89
C LEU A 553 5.76 22.02 16.04
N LYS A 554 5.02 22.86 16.76
CA LYS A 554 4.19 22.45 17.90
C LYS A 554 2.92 21.72 17.47
N ARG A 555 2.37 22.08 16.31
CA ARG A 555 1.16 21.47 15.73
C ARG A 555 1.47 20.24 14.88
N MET A 556 2.70 20.15 14.39
CA MET A 556 3.23 19.02 13.64
C MET A 556 4.45 18.44 14.35
N PHE A 557 4.22 17.65 15.40
CA PHE A 557 5.19 16.66 15.86
C PHE A 557 5.36 15.56 14.80
N ASN A 558 5.76 15.94 13.59
CA ASN A 558 5.92 15.02 12.49
C ASN A 558 7.21 14.24 12.73
N PHE A 559 7.07 12.94 12.99
CA PHE A 559 8.15 11.99 13.17
C PHE A 559 9.29 12.14 12.14
N SER A 560 8.97 12.50 10.89
CA SER A 560 9.94 12.75 9.81
C SER A 560 10.94 13.87 10.15
N PHE A 561 10.53 14.89 10.93
CA PHE A 561 11.43 15.97 11.36
C PHE A 561 12.49 15.47 12.35
N TYR A 562 12.09 14.70 13.37
CA TYR A 562 13.04 14.16 14.34
C TYR A 562 13.95 13.09 13.73
N ARG A 563 13.45 12.29 12.77
CA ARG A 563 14.30 11.42 11.95
C ARG A 563 15.32 12.20 11.14
N PHE A 564 14.91 13.31 10.55
CA PHE A 564 15.83 14.20 9.84
C PHE A 564 16.93 14.71 10.77
N LEU A 565 16.57 15.26 11.94
CA LEU A 565 17.55 15.72 12.94
C LEU A 565 18.55 14.62 13.30
N ARG A 566 18.06 13.41 13.59
CA ARG A 566 18.89 12.24 13.89
C ARG A 566 19.82 11.89 12.74
N TYR A 567 19.31 11.69 11.53
CA TYR A 567 20.14 11.25 10.40
C TYR A 567 21.14 12.32 10.00
N SER A 568 20.80 13.60 10.08
CA SER A 568 21.77 14.67 9.88
C SER A 568 22.87 14.69 10.95
N ALA A 569 22.51 14.49 12.22
CA ALA A 569 23.47 14.37 13.32
C ALA A 569 24.40 13.16 13.17
N GLU A 570 23.88 12.03 12.65
CA GLU A 570 24.67 10.83 12.38
C GLU A 570 25.62 11.02 11.19
N MET A 571 25.16 11.68 10.12
CA MET A 571 25.86 11.75 8.84
C MET A 571 26.84 12.91 8.71
N ALA A 572 26.44 14.11 9.15
CA ALA A 572 27.20 15.34 8.97
C ALA A 572 27.09 16.25 10.22
N PRO A 573 27.50 15.76 11.40
CA PRO A 573 27.44 16.55 12.64
C PRO A 573 28.20 17.87 12.51
N GLU A 574 29.28 17.92 11.73
CA GLU A 574 30.07 19.13 11.48
C GLU A 574 29.26 20.27 10.85
N CYS A 575 28.21 19.96 10.08
CA CYS A 575 27.34 20.96 9.45
C CYS A 575 26.43 21.63 10.49
N ILE A 576 25.90 20.84 11.43
CA ILE A 576 25.01 21.31 12.50
C ILE A 576 25.79 22.20 13.48
N VAL A 577 27.05 21.88 13.73
CA VAL A 577 27.90 22.60 14.69
C VAL A 577 28.45 23.91 14.14
N LYS A 578 28.62 24.04 12.82
CA LYS A 578 29.13 25.26 12.17
C LYS A 578 28.12 26.41 12.12
N TYR A 579 26.87 26.20 12.54
CA TYR A 579 25.85 27.24 12.55
C TYR A 579 26.10 28.31 13.62
N SER A 580 25.34 29.41 13.51
CA SER A 580 25.32 30.45 14.53
C SER A 580 24.92 29.85 15.90
N PRO A 581 25.42 30.42 17.02
CA PRO A 581 25.04 29.97 18.35
C PRO A 581 23.51 29.96 18.57
N GLU A 582 22.77 30.88 17.95
CA GLU A 582 21.31 30.95 18.02
C GLU A 582 20.63 29.71 17.41
N ASN A 583 21.06 29.28 16.22
CA ASN A 583 20.49 28.11 15.54
C ASN A 583 20.84 26.81 16.27
N LEU A 584 22.04 26.73 16.87
CA LEU A 584 22.42 25.58 17.69
C LEU A 584 21.55 25.49 18.95
N LEU A 585 21.27 26.63 19.60
CA LEU A 585 20.36 26.69 20.76
C LEU A 585 18.94 26.26 20.39
N VAL A 586 18.41 26.72 19.25
CA VAL A 586 17.10 26.28 18.74
C VAL A 586 17.08 24.77 18.54
N THR A 587 18.12 24.21 17.93
CA THR A 587 18.24 22.76 17.72
C THR A 587 18.23 21.99 19.05
N VAL A 588 18.97 22.47 20.04
CA VAL A 588 19.00 21.86 21.39
C VAL A 588 17.63 21.94 22.06
N GLU A 589 16.92 23.05 21.96
CA GLU A 589 15.57 23.17 22.54
C GLU A 589 14.56 22.26 21.84
N LEU A 590 14.67 22.06 20.52
CA LEU A 590 13.83 21.11 19.79
C LEU A 590 14.10 19.66 20.21
N LEU A 591 15.38 19.29 20.34
CA LEU A 591 15.76 17.97 20.84
C LEU A 591 15.27 17.76 22.28
N LYS A 592 15.35 18.78 23.13
CA LYS A 592 14.80 18.76 24.49
C LYS A 592 13.29 18.56 24.50
N ASN A 593 12.54 19.25 23.64
CA ASN A 593 11.09 19.08 23.53
C ASN A 593 10.71 17.68 23.04
N GLY A 594 11.50 17.10 22.13
CA GLY A 594 11.30 15.73 21.67
C GLY A 594 11.56 14.64 22.73
N LEU A 595 12.18 14.98 23.87
CA LEU A 595 12.35 14.10 25.02
C LEU A 595 11.19 14.23 26.05
N GLN A 596 10.25 15.16 25.85
CA GLN A 596 9.12 15.36 26.75
C GLN A 596 7.95 14.45 26.35
N VAL A 597 7.43 13.70 27.32
CA VAL A 597 6.17 12.97 27.21
C VAL A 597 5.10 13.88 27.80
N ASP A 598 4.22 14.44 26.97
CA ASP A 598 3.06 15.19 27.47
C ASP A 598 2.12 14.20 28.18
N ASN A 599 2.13 14.23 29.51
CA ASN A 599 1.38 13.33 30.41
C ASN A 599 -0.15 13.54 30.41
N GLU A 600 -0.74 14.12 29.36
CA GLU A 600 -2.21 14.19 29.24
C GLU A 600 -2.74 12.84 28.76
N LYS A 601 -2.91 11.94 29.73
CA LYS A 601 -3.55 10.63 29.59
C LYS A 601 -5.05 10.79 29.35
N ASP A 602 -5.46 10.77 28.09
CA ASP A 602 -6.85 10.55 27.69
C ASP A 602 -7.01 9.13 27.12
N ASP A 603 -7.82 8.32 27.80
CA ASP A 603 -7.74 6.84 27.90
C ASP A 603 -8.15 6.02 26.64
N LEU A 604 -8.44 6.63 25.49
CA LEU A 604 -9.06 5.91 24.35
C LEU A 604 -8.25 5.90 23.04
N LEU A 605 -7.14 6.63 22.93
CA LEU A 605 -6.26 6.67 21.73
C LEU A 605 -4.79 6.27 22.00
N CYS A 606 -4.48 5.79 23.21
CA CYS A 606 -3.12 5.62 23.74
C CYS A 606 -2.18 4.79 22.85
N ASN A 607 -2.59 3.60 22.37
CA ASN A 607 -1.64 2.67 21.73
C ASN A 607 -0.93 3.18 20.45
N LEU A 608 -1.57 4.07 19.69
CA LEU A 608 -0.96 4.68 18.49
C LEU A 608 -0.18 5.93 18.86
N LYS A 609 -0.75 6.80 19.71
CA LYS A 609 -0.12 8.02 20.20
C LYS A 609 1.19 7.71 20.95
N ASP A 610 1.18 6.70 21.81
CA ASP A 610 2.33 6.25 22.60
C ASP A 610 3.48 5.78 21.70
N ARG A 611 3.19 5.05 20.60
CA ARG A 611 4.25 4.61 19.66
C ARG A 611 4.86 5.77 18.88
N PHE A 612 4.06 6.77 18.49
CA PHE A 612 4.58 7.95 17.81
C PHE A 612 5.46 8.80 18.73
N GLU A 613 5.03 9.03 19.97
CA GLU A 613 5.78 9.79 20.97
C GLU A 613 7.08 9.09 21.38
N GLN A 614 7.04 7.75 21.50
CA GLN A 614 8.22 6.93 21.76
C GLN A 614 9.25 7.05 20.64
N GLU A 615 8.82 6.99 19.38
CA GLU A 615 9.69 7.16 18.23
C GLU A 615 10.33 8.55 18.17
N ILE A 616 9.59 9.62 18.48
CA ILE A 616 10.14 10.98 18.59
C ILE A 616 11.26 11.03 19.65
N SER A 617 11.01 10.44 20.80
CA SER A 617 11.98 10.36 21.90
C SER A 617 13.24 9.59 21.51
N ILE A 618 13.08 8.45 20.83
CA ILE A 618 14.19 7.63 20.32
C ILE A 618 15.06 8.45 19.37
N ASN A 619 14.45 9.13 18.40
CA ASN A 619 15.21 9.90 17.41
C ASN A 619 15.89 11.12 18.03
N SER A 620 15.25 11.78 18.99
CA SER A 620 15.84 12.89 19.75
C SER A 620 17.06 12.43 20.57
N ALA A 621 16.92 11.33 21.32
CA ALA A 621 18.01 10.76 22.10
C ALA A 621 19.20 10.34 21.21
N LEU A 622 18.93 9.70 20.08
CA LEU A 622 20.00 9.30 19.14
C LEU A 622 20.69 10.51 18.50
N ALA A 623 19.93 11.56 18.13
CA ALA A 623 20.52 12.80 17.62
C ALA A 623 21.47 13.43 18.66
N ILE A 624 21.04 13.51 19.94
CA ILE A 624 21.87 13.98 21.06
C ILE A 624 23.13 13.12 21.20
N ALA A 625 22.99 11.80 21.11
CA ALA A 625 24.12 10.89 21.21
C ALA A 625 25.16 11.11 20.11
N HIS A 626 24.72 11.27 18.86
CA HIS A 626 25.61 11.51 17.72
C HIS A 626 26.35 12.84 17.84
N LEU A 627 25.64 13.93 18.16
CA LEU A 627 26.24 15.25 18.33
C LEU A 627 27.22 15.28 19.51
N SER A 628 26.83 14.71 20.66
CA SER A 628 27.69 14.64 21.85
C SER A 628 28.94 13.79 21.61
N THR A 629 28.80 12.69 20.87
CA THR A 629 29.93 11.85 20.44
C THR A 629 30.90 12.64 19.54
N TYR A 630 30.37 13.41 18.60
CA TYR A 630 31.17 14.26 17.72
C TYR A 630 31.98 15.28 18.54
N PHE A 631 31.33 16.00 19.47
CA PHE A 631 32.01 16.96 20.35
C PHE A 631 33.07 16.33 21.25
N ALA A 632 32.81 15.14 21.78
CA ALA A 632 33.78 14.41 22.59
C ALA A 632 35.05 14.04 21.79
N ASN A 633 34.91 13.77 20.49
CA ASN A 633 35.99 13.35 19.60
C ASN A 633 36.74 14.51 18.92
N THR A 634 36.15 15.70 18.80
CA THR A 634 36.82 16.85 18.19
C THR A 634 37.97 17.40 19.04
N THR A 635 39.13 17.62 18.42
CA THR A 635 40.37 18.13 19.07
C THR A 635 40.23 19.54 19.65
N THR A 636 39.37 20.37 19.07
CA THR A 636 39.01 21.70 19.59
C THR A 636 37.60 21.66 20.18
N LYS A 637 37.50 21.45 21.50
CA LYS A 637 36.21 21.48 22.20
C LYS A 637 35.61 22.89 22.13
N SER A 638 34.45 23.03 21.49
CA SER A 638 33.68 24.27 21.51
C SER A 638 33.06 24.45 22.89
N GLU A 639 33.59 25.39 23.68
CA GLU A 639 33.06 25.69 25.03
C GLU A 639 31.59 26.13 24.97
N MET A 640 31.20 26.86 23.92
CA MET A 640 29.83 27.30 23.71
C MET A 640 28.88 26.13 23.43
N ALA A 641 29.27 25.20 22.55
CA ALA A 641 28.45 24.04 22.24
C ALA A 641 28.30 23.11 23.45
N THR A 642 29.38 22.94 24.22
CA THR A 642 29.36 22.16 25.47
C THR A 642 28.36 22.74 26.46
N LYS A 643 28.34 24.08 26.65
CA LYS A 643 27.37 24.76 27.52
C LYS A 643 25.92 24.60 27.04
N MET A 644 25.67 24.62 25.74
CA MET A 644 24.32 24.39 25.21
C MET A 644 23.85 22.96 25.43
N PHE A 645 24.71 21.96 25.18
CA PHE A 645 24.35 20.55 25.38
C PHE A 645 24.21 20.19 26.87
N ALA A 646 24.76 20.98 27.80
CA ALA A 646 24.45 20.82 29.21
C ALA A 646 22.94 20.96 29.52
N LEU A 647 22.18 21.71 28.69
CA LEU A 647 20.73 21.90 28.86
C LEU A 647 19.91 20.63 28.65
N VAL A 648 20.44 19.61 27.96
CA VAL A 648 19.74 18.34 27.72
C VAL A 648 20.13 17.23 28.71
N ILE A 649 21.11 17.47 29.60
CA ILE A 649 21.55 16.47 30.59
C ILE A 649 20.39 16.08 31.51
N GLU A 650 19.70 17.06 32.09
CA GLU A 650 18.55 16.82 32.97
C GLU A 650 17.41 16.10 32.22
N PRO A 651 16.89 16.60 31.08
CA PRO A 651 15.86 15.92 30.29
C PRO A 651 16.19 14.47 29.94
N VAL A 652 17.41 14.17 29.49
CA VAL A 652 17.84 12.81 29.15
C VAL A 652 17.87 11.93 30.40
N PHE A 653 18.36 12.45 31.53
CA PHE A 653 18.38 11.71 32.78
C PHE A 653 16.97 11.41 33.31
N LEU A 654 16.04 12.36 33.21
CA LEU A 654 14.63 12.17 33.55
C LEU A 654 13.99 11.08 32.69
N MET A 655 14.26 11.09 31.38
CA MET A 655 13.81 10.02 30.49
C MET A 655 14.35 8.65 30.89
N CYS A 656 15.63 8.54 31.25
CA CYS A 656 16.21 7.27 31.73
C CYS A 656 15.49 6.71 32.96
N LEU A 657 15.00 7.59 33.85
CA LEU A 657 14.25 7.20 35.04
C LEU A 657 12.81 6.75 34.71
N ASN A 658 12.17 7.42 33.76
CA ASN A 658 10.76 7.20 33.41
C ASN A 658 10.55 6.14 32.32
N ALA A 659 11.58 5.78 31.56
CA ALA A 659 11.44 4.86 30.44
C ALA A 659 11.04 3.44 30.90
N PRO A 660 10.15 2.75 30.16
CA PRO A 660 9.91 1.33 30.39
C PRO A 660 11.14 0.52 29.94
N TRP A 661 11.95 0.06 30.88
CA TRP A 661 13.17 -0.73 30.61
C TRP A 661 12.91 -2.16 30.09
N GLN A 662 11.64 -2.49 29.81
CA GLN A 662 11.22 -3.67 29.06
C GLN A 662 11.31 -3.45 27.54
N GLU A 663 11.27 -2.19 27.07
CA GLU A 663 11.42 -1.84 25.65
C GLU A 663 12.88 -1.60 25.28
N ASP A 664 13.43 -2.44 24.40
CA ASP A 664 14.85 -2.41 24.08
C ASP A 664 15.28 -1.17 23.28
N ALA A 665 14.43 -0.65 22.39
CA ALA A 665 14.80 0.44 21.49
C ALA A 665 14.96 1.78 22.24
N LEU A 666 13.94 2.20 23.00
CA LEU A 666 13.96 3.45 23.75
C LEU A 666 15.05 3.45 24.83
N SER A 667 15.09 2.40 25.66
CA SER A 667 16.10 2.28 26.74
C SER A 667 17.52 2.28 26.19
N SER A 668 17.76 1.67 25.03
CA SER A 668 19.06 1.71 24.36
C SER A 668 19.41 3.12 23.87
N ALA A 669 18.46 3.83 23.26
CA ALA A 669 18.67 5.18 22.72
C ALA A 669 19.02 6.19 23.82
N ILE A 670 18.21 6.28 24.87
CA ILE A 670 18.41 7.24 25.98
C ILE A 670 19.66 6.91 26.81
N SER A 671 19.97 5.62 27.03
CA SER A 671 21.22 5.20 27.68
C SER A 671 22.44 5.62 26.86
N THR A 672 22.37 5.49 25.54
CA THR A 672 23.45 5.90 24.64
C THR A 672 23.61 7.42 24.65
N ALA A 673 22.52 8.18 24.67
CA ALA A 673 22.53 9.63 24.77
C ALA A 673 23.20 10.10 26.06
N LEU A 674 22.80 9.53 27.21
CA LEU A 674 23.38 9.87 28.51
C LEU A 674 24.88 9.57 28.58
N TYR A 675 25.31 8.42 28.05
CA TYR A 675 26.73 8.08 27.99
C TYR A 675 27.53 9.05 27.12
N SER A 676 27.02 9.35 25.92
CA SER A 676 27.69 10.28 25.00
C SER A 676 27.76 11.70 25.58
N LEU A 677 26.73 12.16 26.31
CA LEU A 677 26.75 13.43 27.05
C LEU A 677 27.80 13.42 28.15
N LEU A 678 27.91 12.31 28.90
CA LEU A 678 28.94 12.14 29.93
C LEU A 678 30.36 12.24 29.36
N CYS A 679 30.61 11.65 28.19
CA CYS A 679 31.89 11.78 27.48
C CYS A 679 32.15 13.22 26.98
N CYS A 680 31.08 13.94 26.61
CA CYS A 680 31.15 15.30 26.09
C CYS A 680 31.42 16.33 27.21
N ASP A 681 30.60 16.33 28.25
CA ASP A 681 30.62 17.26 29.40
C ASP A 681 30.53 16.53 30.74
N GLU A 682 31.66 15.92 31.13
CA GLU A 682 31.77 15.18 32.40
C GLU A 682 31.50 16.09 33.62
N GLU A 683 31.97 17.33 33.58
CA GLU A 683 31.81 18.27 34.68
C GLU A 683 30.37 18.77 34.82
N GLY A 684 29.68 19.04 33.70
CA GLY A 684 28.24 19.33 33.70
C GLY A 684 27.42 18.18 34.27
N CYS A 685 27.71 16.93 33.87
CA CYS A 685 27.06 15.74 34.43
C CYS A 685 27.30 15.60 35.93
N LYS A 686 28.55 15.78 36.40
CA LYS A 686 28.88 15.77 37.82
C LYS A 686 28.19 16.90 38.59
N MET A 687 28.07 18.08 37.99
CA MET A 687 27.40 19.23 38.60
C MET A 687 25.90 18.93 38.79
N TYR A 688 25.25 18.38 37.77
CA TYR A 688 23.85 17.95 37.86
C TYR A 688 23.63 16.90 38.96
N VAL A 689 24.49 15.87 39.03
CA VAL A 689 24.45 14.86 40.11
C VAL A 689 24.65 15.49 41.49
N LYS A 690 25.58 16.45 41.64
CA LYS A 690 25.78 17.17 42.90
C LYS A 690 24.53 17.94 43.31
N THR A 691 23.86 18.59 42.36
CA THR A 691 22.60 19.32 42.59
C THR A 691 21.49 18.37 43.07
N LEU A 692 21.32 17.20 42.44
CA LEU A 692 20.37 16.18 42.88
C LEU A 692 20.66 15.69 44.31
N LEU A 693 21.92 15.38 44.62
CA LEU A 693 22.35 14.91 45.95
C LEU A 693 22.29 15.99 47.04
N SER A 694 22.17 17.28 46.68
CA SER A 694 22.01 18.39 47.62
C SER A 694 20.56 18.70 47.98
N ARG A 695 19.58 18.14 47.27
CA ARG A 695 18.15 18.34 47.57
C ARG A 695 17.79 17.78 48.94
N GLU A 696 16.90 18.47 49.65
CA GLU A 696 16.46 18.09 51.00
C GLU A 696 15.81 16.70 51.00
N ASP A 697 14.96 16.41 50.02
CA ASP A 697 14.26 15.14 49.87
C ASP A 697 15.20 13.93 49.70
N ASN A 698 16.42 14.16 49.20
CA ASN A 698 17.43 13.12 48.97
C ASN A 698 18.38 12.93 50.17
N GLN A 699 18.28 13.74 51.23
CA GLN A 699 19.25 13.71 52.34
C GLN A 699 19.25 12.40 53.11
N SER A 700 18.07 11.81 53.34
CA SER A 700 17.88 10.54 54.06
C SER A 700 18.59 9.36 53.37
N ASN A 701 18.61 9.35 52.04
CA ASN A 701 19.19 8.29 51.21
C ASN A 701 20.55 8.67 50.58
N ARG A 702 21.13 9.81 50.97
CA ARG A 702 22.29 10.42 50.30
C ARG A 702 23.51 9.50 50.20
N GLY A 703 23.78 8.68 51.21
CA GLY A 703 24.88 7.72 51.21
C GLY A 703 24.72 6.65 50.14
N THR A 704 23.54 6.06 50.06
CA THR A 704 23.18 5.04 49.05
C THR A 704 23.18 5.64 47.65
N LEU A 705 22.51 6.79 47.45
CA LEU A 705 22.47 7.49 46.17
C LEU A 705 23.88 7.86 45.69
N ARG A 706 24.74 8.39 46.58
CA ARG A 706 26.13 8.72 46.24
C ARG A 706 26.92 7.49 45.77
N ASN A 707 26.72 6.33 46.40
CA ASN A 707 27.38 5.10 45.98
C ASN A 707 26.85 4.62 44.62
N ALA A 708 25.53 4.64 44.41
CA ALA A 708 24.90 4.28 43.14
C ALA A 708 25.41 5.18 41.99
N PHE A 709 25.45 6.50 42.18
CA PHE A 709 26.01 7.43 41.20
C PHE A 709 27.51 7.22 40.96
N ARG A 710 28.29 6.88 42.00
CA ARG A 710 29.72 6.57 41.83
C ARG A 710 29.92 5.34 40.96
N THR A 711 29.09 4.32 41.11
CA THR A 711 29.11 3.11 40.27
C THR A 711 28.66 3.41 38.85
N LEU A 712 27.60 4.19 38.66
CA LEU A 712 27.13 4.58 37.33
C LEU A 712 28.22 5.35 36.54
N MET A 713 28.89 6.27 37.23
CA MET A 713 29.91 7.16 36.67
C MET A 713 31.32 6.55 36.68
N SER A 714 31.48 5.28 37.08
CA SER A 714 32.80 4.62 37.08
C SER A 714 33.24 4.41 35.62
N PHE A 715 34.27 5.14 35.21
CA PHE A 715 34.79 5.13 33.84
C PHE A 715 35.70 3.93 33.60
N SER A 716 35.49 3.24 32.47
CA SER A 716 36.48 2.31 31.89
C SER A 716 37.49 3.11 31.03
N PRO A 717 38.79 2.77 30.98
CA PRO A 717 39.80 3.63 30.36
C PRO A 717 39.73 3.59 28.83
N GLY A 718 39.19 4.66 28.23
CA GLY A 718 39.23 4.96 26.80
C GLY A 718 38.40 6.22 26.55
N LYS A 719 39.00 7.34 26.11
CA LYS A 719 38.28 8.64 26.01
C LYS A 719 37.28 8.71 24.85
N HIS A 720 36.79 7.59 24.35
CA HIS A 720 36.00 7.54 23.12
C HIS A 720 34.77 6.67 23.31
N PRO A 721 33.57 7.12 22.91
CA PRO A 721 32.34 6.35 23.07
C PRO A 721 32.30 5.18 22.09
N ASP A 722 33.04 4.11 22.40
CA ASP A 722 33.03 2.84 21.66
C ASP A 722 31.75 2.05 21.97
N LYS A 723 31.37 1.17 21.03
CA LYS A 723 30.15 0.35 21.11
C LYS A 723 30.14 -0.55 22.35
N ASN A 724 31.30 -1.10 22.73
CA ASN A 724 31.41 -1.96 23.91
C ASN A 724 31.17 -1.19 25.21
N GLU A 725 31.74 0.00 25.35
CA GLU A 725 31.55 0.84 26.54
C GLU A 725 30.11 1.33 26.70
N LYS A 726 29.43 1.61 25.58
CA LYS A 726 27.99 1.94 25.58
C LYS A 726 27.14 0.81 26.14
N HIS A 727 27.47 -0.44 25.79
CA HIS A 727 26.78 -1.61 26.33
C HIS A 727 27.04 -1.77 27.83
N GLU A 728 28.30 -1.68 28.26
CA GLU A 728 28.65 -1.74 29.69
C GLU A 728 27.98 -0.63 30.52
N PHE A 729 27.92 0.59 29.98
CA PHE A 729 27.23 1.70 30.64
C PHE A 729 25.74 1.43 30.77
N ARG A 730 25.08 0.87 29.73
CA ARG A 730 23.66 0.50 29.79
C ARG A 730 23.39 -0.51 30.90
N ASP A 731 24.27 -1.49 31.10
CA ASP A 731 24.13 -2.47 32.17
C ASP A 731 24.32 -1.85 33.56
N ARG A 732 25.30 -0.94 33.71
CA ARG A 732 25.46 -0.15 34.94
C ARG A 732 24.25 0.75 35.21
N LEU A 733 23.66 1.33 34.17
CA LEU A 733 22.46 2.17 34.28
C LEU A 733 21.24 1.34 34.71
N LYS A 734 21.06 0.12 34.18
CA LYS A 734 20.02 -0.81 34.65
C LYS A 734 20.17 -1.08 36.15
N GLN A 735 21.38 -1.42 36.60
CA GLN A 735 21.65 -1.66 38.01
C GLN A 735 21.41 -0.41 38.87
N PHE A 736 21.83 0.75 38.38
CA PHE A 736 21.59 2.03 39.05
C PHE A 736 20.09 2.28 39.25
N LEU A 737 19.27 2.08 38.23
CA LEU A 737 17.83 2.33 38.31
C LEU A 737 17.15 1.45 39.35
N THR A 738 17.49 0.17 39.42
CA THR A 738 17.01 -0.74 40.47
C THR A 738 17.45 -0.30 41.87
N GLN A 739 18.65 0.28 42.01
CA GLN A 739 19.16 0.74 43.30
C GLN A 739 18.53 2.06 43.77
N VAL A 740 18.06 2.91 42.87
CA VAL A 740 17.52 4.24 43.21
C VAL A 740 15.99 4.32 43.15
N GLU A 741 15.33 3.25 42.70
CA GLU A 741 13.88 3.14 42.63
C GLU A 741 13.22 3.46 43.98
N GLY A 742 12.34 4.46 44.00
CA GLY A 742 11.68 4.94 45.22
C GLY A 742 12.58 5.68 46.23
N LEU A 743 13.89 5.84 45.95
CA LEU A 743 14.84 6.52 46.84
C LEU A 743 15.25 7.91 46.34
N LEU A 744 15.26 8.12 45.03
CA LEU A 744 15.68 9.37 44.39
C LEU A 744 14.46 10.28 44.14
N ALA A 745 14.43 11.42 44.82
CA ALA A 745 13.49 12.51 44.58
C ALA A 745 14.01 13.44 43.48
N ILE A 746 13.12 13.74 42.54
CA ILE A 746 13.40 14.44 41.28
C ILE A 746 12.53 15.71 41.13
N GLY A 747 11.54 15.89 42.02
CA GLY A 747 10.68 17.09 42.10
C GLY A 747 11.44 18.35 42.47
#